data_AF-A0A8R1WE56-F1
#
_entry.id   AF-A0A8R1WE56-F1
#
_cell.length_a   1.000
_cell.length_b   1.000
_cell.length_c   1.000
_cell.angle_alpha   90.00
_cell.angle_beta   90.00
_cell.angle_gamma   90.00
#
_symmetry.space_group_name_H-M   'P 1'
#
loop_
_entity.id
_entity.type
_entity.pdbx_description
1 polymer ?
#
loop_
_entity_poly.entity_id
_entity_poly.type
_entity_poly.pdbx_seq_one_letter_code
_entity_poly.pdbx_strand_id
1 'polypeptide(L)'
;MSEEVNFVDILEPRRTESDTFRYMTRRWDLVKTMALDKIYSPEDLKDFVAKSVYLDNFIDAESTRTGVSKTELHKEVLNYLEEMGLDKKLHVIRWMGVFFLKISFMMKIKLFVNEPKVLQLKLTMGRNPVLFLPTHRSYADFCLMTYLCCHYDIDFPAVAAGMDFYSMAIVGRRMRETGAFYIRRTLVGSPLYAATLREYVRTVVAKYSSPIEFFLEGTRSRSNKSLPPKYGMLSMSLMPYFAREVSDITIVPVNISYDRLMEQGLFAYEHLGVPKPKESTGGLLKSLRSLNDHFGNIYINLGSPLSLRGYLQDESRATEEIMKPNDLQQITPEQFRQVQDVAEHVISLQQQSTAVTITNLVAIVLMQSLVRDEPLSLDGVVVEVVWVVGVLGKLGASVFENDVKGSVDRILVVHNKLLRVDSKRKLRLLSETLMNMSSEVKKKIKGHTLEADTMALAIPVIQLQLYVNPVMHYLFPPALVYLIASRGVDRDMLVTDYNRLRKLFRNEYFYVEKNEEKILKEAIEYCTANGILIFNGDKYSCGSDEKLQRLLKWSAWPALTVAIKCAEIMTEQTTCTQKVALKLIQQRVESQRCHPYCLSLEAAAGCLRGLLTVGALHRQKDADETYTVVPDKMNEYHGLLSLVTPSFNVDWSRNNTVILDQRTSSRL
;
A
#
# COMPACT_ATOMS: atom_id res chain seq x y z
N MET A 1 -17.49 -23.00 4.49
CA MET A 1 -18.53 -21.95 4.51
C MET A 1 -17.84 -20.67 4.94
N SER A 2 -17.60 -19.75 4.02
CA SER A 2 -17.04 -18.43 4.35
C SER A 2 -18.05 -17.67 5.21
N GLU A 3 -17.62 -17.12 6.34
CA GLU A 3 -18.40 -16.11 7.05
C GLU A 3 -18.80 -15.04 6.03
N GLU A 4 -20.10 -14.85 5.85
CA GLU A 4 -20.64 -13.87 4.92
C GLU A 4 -20.23 -12.48 5.44
N VAL A 5 -19.23 -11.87 4.81
CA VAL A 5 -18.74 -10.56 5.24
C VAL A 5 -19.81 -9.53 4.87
N ASN A 6 -20.52 -9.03 5.87
CA ASN A 6 -21.60 -8.08 5.68
C ASN A 6 -21.04 -6.65 5.60
N PHE A 7 -20.97 -6.10 4.39
CA PHE A 7 -20.57 -4.71 4.16
C PHE A 7 -21.77 -3.77 4.20
N VAL A 8 -21.68 -2.72 5.01
CA VAL A 8 -22.72 -1.70 5.18
C VAL A 8 -22.21 -0.35 4.70
N ASP A 9 -23.00 0.38 3.90
CA ASP A 9 -22.67 1.75 3.49
C ASP A 9 -22.96 2.73 4.64
N ILE A 10 -21.91 3.11 5.36
CA ILE A 10 -22.03 3.98 6.55
C ILE A 10 -22.26 5.46 6.20
N LEU A 11 -22.24 5.82 4.92
CA LEU A 11 -22.62 7.16 4.45
C LEU A 11 -24.10 7.26 4.08
N GLU A 12 -24.76 6.15 3.76
CA GLU A 12 -26.15 6.16 3.25
C GLU A 12 -27.15 6.82 4.22
N PRO A 13 -27.14 6.55 5.54
CA PRO A 13 -28.07 7.24 6.47
C PRO A 13 -27.89 8.76 6.52
N ARG A 14 -26.70 9.26 6.11
CA ARG A 14 -26.40 10.69 6.03
C ARG A 14 -26.80 11.32 4.70
N ARG A 15 -27.14 10.51 3.69
CA ARG A 15 -27.67 10.96 2.40
C ARG A 15 -29.20 11.09 2.42
N THR A 16 -29.88 10.16 3.09
CA THR A 16 -31.35 9.99 2.99
C THR A 16 -32.11 10.55 4.19
N GLU A 17 -31.57 10.45 5.40
CA GLU A 17 -32.36 10.63 6.63
C GLU A 17 -31.97 11.86 7.46
N SER A 18 -30.79 12.45 7.28
CA SER A 18 -30.24 13.38 8.27
C SER A 18 -29.41 14.53 7.71
N ASP A 19 -29.62 15.71 8.29
CA ASP A 19 -28.74 16.85 8.08
C ASP A 19 -27.33 16.51 8.62
N THR A 20 -26.34 16.58 7.74
CA THR A 20 -24.92 16.39 8.03
C THR A 20 -24.49 17.22 9.24
N PHE A 21 -24.95 18.47 9.35
CA PHE A 21 -24.62 19.32 10.48
C PHE A 21 -25.18 18.76 11.79
N ARG A 22 -26.49 18.45 11.81
CA ARG A 22 -27.17 17.85 12.97
C ARG A 22 -26.50 16.55 13.44
N TYR A 23 -26.11 15.68 12.51
CA TYR A 23 -25.42 14.44 12.85
C TYR A 23 -24.05 14.67 13.50
N MET A 24 -23.27 15.60 12.96
CA MET A 24 -21.95 15.91 13.51
C MET A 24 -22.03 16.68 14.83
N THR A 25 -23.11 17.44 15.07
CA THR A 25 -23.32 18.18 16.33
C THR A 25 -24.06 17.38 17.41
N ARG A 26 -24.37 16.09 17.15
CA ARG A 26 -25.00 15.22 18.16
C ARG A 26 -24.14 15.10 19.41
N ARG A 27 -24.76 14.63 20.51
CA ARG A 27 -24.01 14.20 21.69
C ARG A 27 -23.19 12.97 21.32
N TRP A 28 -21.91 12.97 21.69
CA TRP A 28 -21.02 11.83 21.48
C TRP A 28 -20.70 11.17 22.82
N ASP A 29 -21.03 9.89 22.93
CA ASP A 29 -20.68 9.05 24.07
C ASP A 29 -19.60 8.06 23.58
N LEU A 30 -18.38 8.57 23.43
CA LEU A 30 -17.29 7.88 22.74
C LEU A 30 -16.66 6.78 23.59
N VAL A 31 -16.49 5.59 22.99
CA VAL A 31 -15.77 4.46 23.59
C VAL A 31 -14.27 4.67 23.46
N LYS A 32 -13.59 4.62 24.61
CA LYS A 32 -12.14 4.66 24.75
C LYS A 32 -11.54 3.26 24.61
N THR A 33 -10.28 3.18 24.21
CA THR A 33 -9.57 1.91 23.98
C THR A 33 -9.08 1.27 25.26
N MET A 34 -8.74 2.09 26.25
CA MET A 34 -8.27 1.66 27.57
C MET A 34 -8.98 2.46 28.67
N ALA A 35 -9.25 1.81 29.79
CA ALA A 35 -9.65 2.47 31.02
C ALA A 35 -8.40 2.99 31.75
N LEU A 36 -8.39 4.28 32.05
CA LEU A 36 -7.36 4.93 32.86
C LEU A 36 -8.05 5.63 34.04
N ASP A 37 -7.38 5.66 35.19
CA ASP A 37 -7.88 6.34 36.39
C ASP A 37 -8.11 7.84 36.16
N LYS A 38 -7.29 8.43 35.28
CA LYS A 38 -7.38 9.82 34.85
C LYS A 38 -7.27 9.92 33.35
N ILE A 39 -8.05 10.82 32.75
CA ILE A 39 -7.92 11.19 31.35
C ILE A 39 -6.85 12.28 31.22
N TYR A 40 -5.86 12.03 30.36
CA TYR A 40 -4.78 12.97 30.07
C TYR A 40 -5.09 13.80 28.83
N SER A 41 -4.84 15.10 28.94
CA SER A 41 -4.90 16.05 27.83
C SER A 41 -3.66 15.92 26.94
N PRO A 42 -3.70 16.46 25.70
CA PRO A 42 -2.51 16.49 24.84
C PRO A 42 -1.31 17.20 25.49
N GLU A 43 -1.55 18.20 26.34
CA GLU A 43 -0.49 18.91 27.05
C GLU A 43 0.10 18.06 28.18
N ASP A 44 -0.74 17.30 28.92
CA ASP A 44 -0.25 16.33 29.90
C ASP A 44 0.70 15.31 29.25
N LEU A 45 0.41 14.87 28.02
CA LEU A 45 1.28 13.94 27.28
C LEU A 45 2.65 14.55 26.99
N LYS A 46 2.71 15.82 26.57
CA LYS A 46 4.00 16.52 26.35
C LYS A 46 4.75 16.69 27.66
N ASP A 47 4.04 17.04 28.73
CA ASP A 47 4.60 17.21 30.07
C ASP A 47 5.23 15.91 30.60
N PHE A 48 4.59 14.76 30.39
CA PHE A 48 5.17 13.46 30.76
C PHE A 48 6.48 13.19 30.03
N VAL A 49 6.54 13.49 28.72
CA VAL A 49 7.74 13.29 27.91
C VAL A 49 8.85 14.23 28.37
N ALA A 50 8.55 15.52 28.52
CA ALA A 50 9.53 16.54 28.92
C ALA A 50 10.12 16.31 30.31
N LYS A 51 9.42 15.57 31.18
CA LYS A 51 9.86 15.21 32.54
C LYS A 51 10.34 13.75 32.66
N SER A 52 10.53 13.06 31.53
CA SER A 52 10.93 11.66 31.54
C SER A 52 12.40 11.49 31.92
N VAL A 53 12.68 10.50 32.76
CA VAL A 53 14.06 10.17 33.17
C VAL A 53 14.90 9.74 31.97
N TYR A 54 14.26 9.12 30.96
CA TYR A 54 14.89 8.75 29.71
C TYR A 54 15.51 9.96 28.98
N LEU A 55 14.72 11.02 28.80
CA LEU A 55 15.19 12.22 28.08
C LEU A 55 16.19 13.00 28.91
N ASP A 56 16.04 13.11 30.22
CA ASP A 56 17.03 13.79 31.08
C ASP A 56 18.42 13.11 30.95
N ASN A 57 18.46 11.77 31.03
CA ASN A 57 19.70 11.02 30.84
C ASN A 57 20.27 11.17 29.42
N PHE A 58 19.40 11.21 28.41
CA PHE A 58 19.82 11.42 27.03
C PHE A 58 20.42 12.81 26.82
N ILE A 59 19.78 13.84 27.37
CA ILE A 59 20.24 15.22 27.33
C ILE A 59 21.57 15.38 28.05
N ASP A 60 21.76 14.72 29.19
CA ASP A 60 23.01 14.74 29.93
C ASP A 60 24.17 14.17 29.12
N ALA A 61 23.95 13.03 28.46
CA ALA A 61 24.91 12.41 27.56
C ALA A 61 25.18 13.30 26.33
N GLU A 62 24.14 13.86 25.72
CA GLU A 62 24.24 14.68 24.51
C GLU A 62 24.92 16.04 24.78
N SER A 63 24.64 16.64 25.93
CA SER A 63 25.30 17.87 26.41
C SER A 63 26.79 17.63 26.59
N THR A 64 27.16 16.51 27.22
CA THR A 64 28.57 16.12 27.40
C THR A 64 29.26 15.88 26.05
N ARG A 65 28.56 15.29 25.08
CA ARG A 65 29.10 14.95 23.76
C ARG A 65 29.26 16.16 22.84
N THR A 66 28.34 17.12 22.88
CA THR A 66 28.26 18.24 21.93
C THR A 66 28.76 19.56 22.51
N GLY A 67 28.84 19.68 23.84
CA GLY A 67 29.14 20.93 24.55
C GLY A 67 27.95 21.91 24.64
N VAL A 68 26.80 21.57 24.07
CA VAL A 68 25.57 22.38 24.16
C VAL A 68 25.02 22.31 25.58
N SER A 69 24.52 23.44 26.10
CA SER A 69 23.99 23.50 27.47
C SER A 69 22.72 22.64 27.62
N LYS A 70 22.55 21.97 28.76
CA LYS A 70 21.33 21.20 29.06
C LYS A 70 20.06 22.04 28.89
N THR A 71 20.10 23.30 29.32
CA THR A 71 18.96 24.22 29.23
C THR A 71 18.52 24.46 27.78
N GLU A 72 19.48 24.56 26.86
CA GLU A 72 19.20 24.70 25.43
C GLU A 72 18.64 23.41 24.82
N LEU A 73 19.17 22.25 25.20
CA LEU A 73 18.64 20.95 24.77
C LEU A 73 17.21 20.71 25.28
N HIS A 74 16.89 21.07 26.54
CA HIS A 74 15.51 21.00 27.05
C HIS A 74 14.58 21.90 26.24
N LYS A 75 15.01 23.11 25.90
CA LYS A 75 14.23 24.03 25.05
C LYS A 75 14.02 23.43 23.66
N GLU A 76 15.02 22.77 23.10
CA GLU A 76 14.92 22.06 21.83
C GLU A 76 13.91 20.91 21.89
N VAL A 77 13.92 20.11 22.96
CA VAL A 77 12.91 19.06 23.22
C VAL A 77 11.50 19.64 23.27
N LEU A 78 11.29 20.76 24.00
CA LEU A 78 9.99 21.42 24.05
C LEU A 78 9.54 21.91 22.67
N ASN A 79 10.44 22.48 21.87
CA ASN A 79 10.14 22.86 20.49
C ASN A 79 9.75 21.65 19.63
N TYR A 80 10.43 20.52 19.80
CA TYR A 80 10.07 19.27 19.11
C TYR A 80 8.72 18.74 19.54
N LEU A 81 8.37 18.82 20.83
CA LEU A 81 7.05 18.44 21.34
C LEU A 81 5.94 19.35 20.81
N GLU A 82 6.21 20.66 20.67
CA GLU A 82 5.30 21.59 20.00
C GLU A 82 5.19 21.33 18.49
N GLU A 83 6.25 20.86 17.84
CA GLU A 83 6.23 20.50 16.41
C GLU A 83 5.48 19.19 16.16
N MET A 84 5.70 18.15 16.97
CA MET A 84 5.13 16.83 16.73
C MET A 84 3.78 16.63 17.40
N GLY A 85 3.55 17.20 18.57
CA GLY A 85 2.44 16.84 19.44
C GLY A 85 1.06 17.02 18.81
N LEU A 86 0.18 16.04 19.03
CA LEU A 86 -1.24 16.14 18.70
C LEU A 86 -1.93 17.23 19.53
N ASP A 87 -3.08 17.68 19.05
CA ASP A 87 -4.07 18.45 19.80
C ASP A 87 -5.45 17.79 19.58
N LYS A 88 -6.47 18.14 20.36
CA LYS A 88 -7.80 17.56 20.21
C LYS A 88 -8.87 18.56 20.57
N LYS A 89 -9.53 19.12 19.55
CA LYS A 89 -10.61 20.10 19.70
C LYS A 89 -11.89 19.59 19.09
N LEU A 90 -12.86 19.28 19.95
CA LEU A 90 -14.13 18.67 19.52
C LEU A 90 -14.86 19.51 18.47
N HIS A 91 -14.89 20.83 18.61
CA HIS A 91 -15.53 21.71 17.64
C HIS A 91 -14.86 21.65 16.26
N VAL A 92 -13.53 21.47 16.20
CA VAL A 92 -12.80 21.32 14.94
C VAL A 92 -13.13 19.97 14.31
N ILE A 93 -13.13 18.89 15.09
CA ILE A 93 -13.50 17.55 14.63
C ILE A 93 -14.91 17.56 14.03
N ARG A 94 -15.88 18.20 14.69
CA ARG A 94 -17.25 18.36 14.17
C ARG A 94 -17.29 19.05 12.82
N TRP A 95 -16.64 20.21 12.69
CA TRP A 95 -16.59 20.96 11.44
C TRP A 95 -15.85 20.21 10.32
N MET A 96 -14.75 19.55 10.66
CA MET A 96 -13.99 18.71 9.72
C MET A 96 -14.82 17.51 9.25
N GLY A 97 -15.62 16.90 10.11
CA GLY A 97 -16.52 15.81 9.70
C GLY A 97 -17.68 16.29 8.82
N VAL A 98 -18.24 17.49 9.06
CA VAL A 98 -19.21 18.10 8.14
C VAL A 98 -18.57 18.33 6.78
N PHE A 99 -17.34 18.86 6.75
CA PHE A 99 -16.60 19.08 5.52
C PHE A 99 -16.29 17.76 4.79
N PHE A 100 -15.80 16.76 5.50
CA PHE A 100 -15.55 15.41 4.98
C PHE A 100 -16.81 14.83 4.32
N LEU A 101 -17.96 14.85 5.01
CA LEU A 101 -19.23 14.36 4.47
C LEU A 101 -19.65 15.10 3.20
N LYS A 102 -19.53 16.43 3.17
CA LYS A 102 -19.82 17.23 1.97
C LYS A 102 -18.94 16.86 0.79
N ILE A 103 -17.64 16.66 1.02
CA ILE A 103 -16.70 16.24 -0.02
C ILE A 103 -17.02 14.82 -0.50
N SER A 104 -17.26 13.88 0.42
CA SER A 104 -17.65 12.50 0.07
C SER A 104 -18.96 12.44 -0.74
N PHE A 105 -19.92 13.32 -0.46
CA PHE A 105 -21.16 13.42 -1.22
C PHE A 105 -20.96 14.04 -2.60
N MET A 106 -20.16 15.11 -2.69
CA MET A 106 -19.76 15.73 -3.96
C MET A 106 -19.02 14.73 -4.86
N MET A 107 -18.15 13.90 -4.28
CA MET A 107 -17.42 12.82 -4.96
C MET A 107 -18.28 11.57 -5.23
N LYS A 108 -19.54 11.58 -4.78
CA LYS A 108 -20.50 10.46 -4.90
C LYS A 108 -19.91 9.13 -4.41
N ILE A 109 -19.15 9.19 -3.32
CA ILE A 109 -18.52 8.03 -2.68
C ILE A 109 -19.56 7.26 -1.86
N LYS A 110 -19.56 5.94 -1.98
CA LYS A 110 -20.17 5.05 -0.99
C LYS A 110 -19.08 4.43 -0.12
N LEU A 111 -19.30 4.34 1.18
CA LEU A 111 -18.28 3.85 2.12
C LEU A 111 -18.78 2.59 2.80
N PHE A 112 -18.39 1.46 2.24
CA PHE A 112 -18.75 0.14 2.74
C PHE A 112 -17.79 -0.29 3.83
N VAL A 113 -18.31 -0.71 4.98
CA VAL A 113 -17.51 -1.20 6.11
C VAL A 113 -17.96 -2.59 6.50
N ASN A 114 -16.99 -3.47 6.81
CA ASN A 114 -17.25 -4.75 7.47
C ASN A 114 -17.71 -4.51 8.93
N GLU A 115 -18.98 -4.14 9.07
CA GLU A 115 -19.58 -3.70 10.32
C GLU A 115 -19.51 -4.74 11.44
N PRO A 116 -19.79 -6.04 11.21
CA PRO A 116 -19.71 -7.05 12.27
C PRO A 116 -18.35 -7.06 12.98
N LYS A 117 -17.25 -6.91 12.24
CA LYS A 117 -15.91 -6.86 12.82
C LYS A 117 -15.64 -5.58 13.60
N VAL A 118 -16.17 -4.45 13.16
CA VAL A 118 -16.06 -3.18 13.92
C VAL A 118 -16.80 -3.28 15.25
N LEU A 119 -18.02 -3.84 15.24
CA LEU A 119 -18.81 -4.03 16.45
C LEU A 119 -18.15 -5.02 17.41
N GLN A 120 -17.63 -6.15 16.91
CA GLN A 120 -16.86 -7.09 17.73
C GLN A 120 -15.62 -6.43 18.35
N LEU A 121 -14.86 -5.66 17.58
CA LEU A 121 -13.72 -4.92 18.10
C LEU A 121 -14.15 -3.94 19.21
N LYS A 122 -15.23 -3.18 18.98
CA LYS A 122 -15.76 -2.20 19.94
C LYS A 122 -16.13 -2.86 21.29
N LEU A 123 -16.66 -4.08 21.29
CA LEU A 123 -16.99 -4.82 22.51
C LEU A 123 -15.75 -5.21 23.34
N THR A 124 -14.58 -5.30 22.73
CA THR A 124 -13.31 -5.62 23.39
C THR A 124 -12.52 -4.40 23.87
N MET A 125 -12.92 -3.20 23.43
CA MET A 125 -12.29 -1.94 23.85
C MET A 125 -12.54 -1.64 25.33
N GLY A 126 -11.70 -0.78 25.90
CA GLY A 126 -11.68 -0.40 27.31
C GLY A 126 -10.63 -1.15 28.14
N ARG A 127 -9.85 -2.06 27.51
CA ARG A 127 -8.85 -2.90 28.20
C ARG A 127 -7.41 -2.56 27.82
N ASN A 128 -7.14 -2.42 26.53
CA ASN A 128 -5.79 -2.36 25.98
C ASN A 128 -5.66 -1.19 24.99
N PRO A 129 -4.46 -0.60 24.81
CA PRO A 129 -4.19 0.25 23.66
C PRO A 129 -4.56 -0.46 22.35
N VAL A 130 -5.17 0.27 21.42
CA VAL A 130 -5.55 -0.24 20.10
C VAL A 130 -4.75 0.49 19.02
N LEU A 131 -4.05 -0.26 18.19
CA LEU A 131 -3.32 0.24 17.02
C LEU A 131 -4.10 -0.10 15.74
N PHE A 132 -4.69 0.89 15.09
CA PHE A 132 -5.21 0.76 13.74
C PHE A 132 -4.07 0.86 12.73
N LEU A 133 -3.84 -0.23 11.99
CA LEU A 133 -2.79 -0.32 10.99
C LEU A 133 -3.44 -0.48 9.59
N PRO A 134 -3.88 0.61 8.95
CA PRO A 134 -4.43 0.59 7.60
C PRO A 134 -3.36 0.45 6.50
N THR A 135 -3.78 -0.07 5.35
CA THR A 135 -3.05 0.06 4.08
C THR A 135 -3.04 1.53 3.65
N HIS A 136 -1.94 2.00 3.04
CA HIS A 136 -1.83 3.40 2.61
C HIS A 136 -1.89 3.54 1.08
N ARG A 137 -3.01 4.01 0.54
CA ARG A 137 -3.26 4.16 -0.90
C ARG A 137 -3.60 5.59 -1.32
N SER A 138 -4.25 6.37 -0.44
CA SER A 138 -4.71 7.72 -0.76
C SER A 138 -4.51 8.67 0.41
N TYR A 139 -4.53 9.97 0.14
CA TYR A 139 -4.64 10.97 1.19
C TYR A 139 -5.93 10.92 1.98
N ALA A 140 -6.98 10.28 1.45
CA ALA A 140 -8.24 10.10 2.16
C ALA A 140 -8.13 9.12 3.35
N ASP A 141 -7.16 8.19 3.35
CA ASP A 141 -7.08 7.07 4.30
C ASP A 141 -7.20 7.53 5.77
N PHE A 142 -6.47 8.58 6.15
CA PHE A 142 -6.48 9.16 7.51
C PHE A 142 -7.89 9.62 7.92
N CYS A 143 -8.59 10.28 7.00
CA CYS A 143 -9.93 10.81 7.25
C CYS A 143 -10.98 9.69 7.29
N LEU A 144 -10.80 8.64 6.48
CA LEU A 144 -11.70 7.49 6.43
C LEU A 144 -11.73 6.74 7.78
N MET A 145 -10.56 6.45 8.35
CA MET A 145 -10.48 5.79 9.66
C MET A 145 -11.05 6.67 10.78
N THR A 146 -10.72 7.97 10.78
CA THR A 146 -11.29 8.92 11.75
C THR A 146 -12.82 9.00 11.64
N TYR A 147 -13.37 9.01 10.42
CA TYR A 147 -14.83 8.99 10.21
C TYR A 147 -15.46 7.66 10.62
N LEU A 148 -14.81 6.52 10.37
CA LEU A 148 -15.25 5.21 10.86
C LEU A 148 -15.38 5.21 12.39
N CYS A 149 -14.37 5.71 13.10
CA CYS A 149 -14.44 5.86 14.56
C CYS A 149 -15.61 6.78 14.97
N CYS A 150 -15.79 7.91 14.29
CA CYS A 150 -16.90 8.83 14.52
C CYS A 150 -18.27 8.18 14.30
N HIS A 151 -18.39 7.28 13.32
CA HIS A 151 -19.65 6.63 12.97
C HIS A 151 -20.08 5.62 14.03
N TYR A 152 -19.12 4.83 14.53
CA TYR A 152 -19.34 3.78 15.52
C TYR A 152 -19.15 4.24 16.96
N ASP A 153 -19.11 5.55 17.23
CA ASP A 153 -18.86 6.14 18.55
C ASP A 153 -17.62 5.56 19.25
N ILE A 154 -16.55 5.37 18.49
CA ILE A 154 -15.20 5.09 18.98
C ILE A 154 -14.46 6.42 19.07
N ASP A 155 -13.67 6.61 20.13
CA ASP A 155 -12.92 7.86 20.30
C ASP A 155 -11.89 8.06 19.18
N PHE A 156 -11.55 9.32 18.90
CA PHE A 156 -10.77 9.69 17.72
C PHE A 156 -9.31 9.25 17.81
N PRO A 157 -8.74 8.68 16.73
CA PRO A 157 -7.39 8.17 16.75
C PRO A 157 -6.35 9.28 16.89
N ALA A 158 -5.23 8.99 17.56
CA ALA A 158 -3.98 9.73 17.40
C ALA A 158 -3.34 9.29 16.09
N VAL A 159 -3.27 10.19 15.11
CA VAL A 159 -2.89 9.84 13.74
C VAL A 159 -1.45 10.26 13.45
N ALA A 160 -0.59 9.32 13.11
CA ALA A 160 0.78 9.61 12.68
C ALA A 160 0.79 10.21 11.26
N ALA A 161 1.12 11.49 11.14
CA ALA A 161 1.15 12.22 9.88
C ALA A 161 2.56 12.68 9.49
N GLY A 162 2.84 12.80 8.19
CA GLY A 162 4.10 13.33 7.70
C GLY A 162 4.17 14.87 7.75
N MET A 163 5.38 15.42 7.91
CA MET A 163 5.62 16.89 7.94
C MET A 163 5.18 17.65 6.67
N ASP A 164 5.00 16.96 5.54
CA ASP A 164 4.46 17.57 4.31
C ASP A 164 3.09 18.24 4.58
N PHE A 165 2.25 17.66 5.44
CA PHE A 165 0.97 18.25 5.85
C PHE A 165 1.11 19.40 6.85
N TYR A 166 2.03 19.26 7.81
CA TYR A 166 2.31 20.32 8.79
C TYR A 166 2.70 21.63 8.11
N SER A 167 3.48 21.54 7.03
CA SER A 167 3.94 22.71 6.27
C SER A 167 2.80 23.54 5.65
N MET A 168 1.59 23.00 5.54
CA MET A 168 0.40 23.71 5.07
C MET A 168 -0.31 24.42 6.23
N ALA A 169 0.13 25.62 6.60
CA ALA A 169 -0.28 26.34 7.83
C ALA A 169 -1.73 26.14 8.31
N ILE A 170 -2.74 26.32 7.44
CA ILE A 170 -4.16 26.16 7.81
C ILE A 170 -4.54 24.67 7.95
N VAL A 171 -4.20 23.86 6.95
CA VAL A 171 -4.59 22.44 6.89
C VAL A 171 -3.86 21.66 7.99
N GLY A 172 -2.56 21.87 8.15
CA GLY A 172 -1.74 21.25 9.18
C GLY A 172 -2.23 21.58 10.58
N ARG A 173 -2.60 22.83 10.86
CA ARG A 173 -3.20 23.19 12.15
C ARG A 173 -4.52 22.46 12.40
N ARG A 174 -5.43 22.44 11.42
CA ARG A 174 -6.74 21.78 11.58
C ARG A 174 -6.62 20.27 11.74
N MET A 175 -5.74 19.62 10.99
CA MET A 175 -5.46 18.18 11.14
C MET A 175 -4.83 17.86 12.51
N ARG A 176 -3.97 18.75 13.04
CA ARG A 176 -3.47 18.59 14.40
C ARG A 176 -4.61 18.62 15.42
N GLU A 177 -5.50 19.60 15.29
CA GLU A 177 -6.65 19.79 16.18
C GLU A 177 -7.68 18.64 16.09
N THR A 178 -7.54 17.73 15.13
CA THR A 178 -8.32 16.48 15.05
C THR A 178 -7.62 15.25 15.63
N GLY A 179 -6.39 15.38 16.16
CA GLY A 179 -5.63 14.27 16.75
C GLY A 179 -4.37 13.87 15.96
N ALA A 180 -4.00 14.58 14.88
CA ALA A 180 -2.78 14.25 14.14
C ALA A 180 -1.51 14.71 14.89
N PHE A 181 -0.52 13.83 14.98
CA PHE A 181 0.84 14.16 15.41
C PHE A 181 1.83 13.99 14.24
N TYR A 182 2.83 14.86 14.16
CA TYR A 182 3.67 14.99 12.98
C TYR A 182 5.06 14.39 13.12
N ILE A 183 5.51 13.70 12.09
CA ILE A 183 6.76 12.97 12.07
C ILE A 183 7.62 13.40 10.87
N ARG A 184 8.88 13.71 11.14
CA ARG A 184 9.89 14.01 10.11
C ARG A 184 10.22 12.77 9.29
N ARG A 185 10.50 12.97 8.00
CA ARG A 185 10.76 11.86 7.06
C ARG A 185 12.08 11.12 7.32
N THR A 186 13.08 11.82 7.86
CA THR A 186 14.36 11.24 8.25
C THR A 186 14.66 11.60 9.70
N LEU A 187 15.16 10.62 10.44
CA LEU A 187 15.68 10.77 11.80
C LEU A 187 17.21 10.80 11.82
N VAL A 188 17.84 10.49 10.68
CA VAL A 188 19.30 10.42 10.54
C VAL A 188 19.89 11.81 10.75
N GLY A 189 20.89 11.90 11.64
CA GLY A 189 21.55 13.17 11.98
C GLY A 189 20.80 14.03 13.01
N SER A 190 19.68 13.55 13.58
CA SER A 190 18.94 14.27 14.62
C SER A 190 18.62 13.36 15.82
N PRO A 191 19.66 12.97 16.60
CA PRO A 191 19.52 11.96 17.66
C PRO A 191 18.60 12.43 18.80
N LEU A 192 18.64 13.72 19.19
CA LEU A 192 17.72 14.28 20.19
C LEU A 192 16.25 14.21 19.74
N TYR A 193 15.95 14.60 18.50
CA TYR A 193 14.60 14.48 17.94
C TYR A 193 14.11 13.02 17.93
N ALA A 194 14.98 12.08 17.55
CA ALA A 194 14.65 10.65 17.55
C ALA A 194 14.33 10.13 18.96
N ALA A 195 15.09 10.55 19.98
CA ALA A 195 14.82 10.23 21.38
C ALA A 195 13.49 10.84 21.84
N THR A 196 13.22 12.11 21.52
CA THR A 196 11.95 12.78 21.87
C THR A 196 10.76 12.09 21.21
N LEU A 197 10.85 11.75 19.91
CA LEU A 197 9.80 11.06 19.19
C LEU A 197 9.50 9.68 19.79
N ARG A 198 10.55 8.92 20.14
CA ARG A 198 10.42 7.61 20.77
C ARG A 198 9.63 7.70 22.07
N GLU A 199 10.01 8.63 22.93
CA GLU A 199 9.35 8.83 24.22
C GLU A 199 7.92 9.35 24.07
N TYR A 200 7.69 10.23 23.09
CA TYR A 200 6.36 10.72 22.75
C TYR A 200 5.42 9.59 22.30
N VAL A 201 5.84 8.74 21.36
CA VAL A 201 5.01 7.62 20.88
C VAL A 201 4.75 6.60 21.99
N ARG A 202 5.76 6.29 22.80
CA ARG A 202 5.62 5.44 24.00
C ARG A 202 4.55 6.00 24.93
N THR A 203 4.64 7.29 25.25
CA THR A 203 3.70 7.99 26.13
C THR A 203 2.29 8.01 25.56
N VAL A 204 2.13 8.26 24.26
CA VAL A 204 0.83 8.19 23.58
C VAL A 204 0.25 6.79 23.70
N VAL A 205 1.00 5.72 23.40
CA VAL A 205 0.47 4.36 23.50
C VAL A 205 0.14 3.95 24.94
N ALA A 206 0.92 4.37 25.93
CA ALA A 206 0.72 4.00 27.33
C ALA A 206 -0.38 4.82 28.03
N LYS A 207 -0.59 6.08 27.62
CA LYS A 207 -1.42 7.05 28.38
C LYS A 207 -2.52 7.72 27.57
N TYR A 208 -2.50 7.67 26.24
CA TYR A 208 -3.59 8.21 25.42
C TYR A 208 -4.72 7.18 25.35
N SER A 209 -5.85 7.49 25.99
CA SER A 209 -6.98 6.56 26.13
C SER A 209 -7.76 6.24 24.83
N SER A 210 -7.28 6.68 23.67
CA SER A 210 -7.96 6.55 22.38
C SER A 210 -7.09 5.71 21.42
N PRO A 211 -7.61 5.29 20.26
CA PRO A 211 -6.84 4.50 19.31
C PRO A 211 -5.62 5.28 18.78
N ILE A 212 -4.62 4.56 18.27
CA ILE A 212 -3.51 5.14 17.51
C ILE A 212 -3.61 4.62 16.08
N GLU A 213 -3.42 5.48 15.09
CA GLU A 213 -3.42 5.14 13.67
C GLU A 213 -2.07 5.46 13.04
N PHE A 214 -1.47 4.49 12.34
CA PHE A 214 -0.33 4.72 11.47
C PHE A 214 -0.19 3.64 10.41
N PHE A 215 0.56 3.96 9.35
CA PHE A 215 0.72 3.10 8.19
C PHE A 215 2.07 2.38 8.26
N LEU A 216 2.05 1.04 8.38
CA LEU A 216 3.28 0.24 8.44
C LEU A 216 4.17 0.42 7.20
N GLU A 217 3.57 0.66 6.04
CA GLU A 217 4.29 0.88 4.78
C GLU A 217 5.16 2.17 4.81
N GLY A 218 4.84 3.12 5.69
CA GLY A 218 5.55 4.39 5.86
C GLY A 218 5.37 5.40 4.71
N THR A 219 4.71 5.01 3.62
CA THR A 219 4.38 5.87 2.48
C THR A 219 3.18 5.29 1.73
N ARG A 220 2.44 6.14 1.00
CA ARG A 220 1.41 5.68 0.06
C ARG A 220 2.03 4.78 -1.01
N SER A 221 1.37 3.68 -1.33
CA SER A 221 1.76 2.82 -2.43
C SER A 221 1.34 3.45 -3.76
N ARG A 222 2.32 3.82 -4.59
CA ARG A 222 2.09 4.40 -5.94
C ARG A 222 1.64 3.32 -6.92
N SER A 223 2.16 2.12 -6.73
CA SER A 223 1.78 0.93 -7.48
C SER A 223 0.48 0.27 -6.99
N ASN A 224 -0.14 0.77 -5.91
CA ASN A 224 -1.32 0.17 -5.25
C ASN A 224 -1.08 -1.26 -4.69
N LYS A 225 0.18 -1.72 -4.63
CA LYS A 225 0.58 -2.99 -4.00
C LYS A 225 0.86 -2.81 -2.52
N SER A 226 0.80 -3.88 -1.74
CA SER A 226 1.36 -3.86 -0.38
C SER A 226 2.87 -3.72 -0.42
N LEU A 227 3.41 -2.77 0.35
CA LEU A 227 4.83 -2.52 0.46
C LEU A 227 5.43 -3.23 1.69
N PRO A 228 6.74 -3.55 1.67
CA PRO A 228 7.43 -4.02 2.85
C PRO A 228 7.32 -3.02 4.02
N PRO A 229 7.12 -3.48 5.27
CA PRO A 229 6.89 -2.60 6.40
C PRO A 229 8.15 -1.83 6.82
N LYS A 230 7.94 -0.67 7.44
CA LYS A 230 8.94 0.10 8.19
C LYS A 230 8.74 -0.14 9.68
N TYR A 231 9.77 -0.67 10.32
CA TYR A 231 9.66 -1.14 11.71
C TYR A 231 9.70 -0.03 12.77
N GLY A 232 10.17 1.18 12.44
CA GLY A 232 10.44 2.24 13.43
C GLY A 232 9.23 2.64 14.28
N MET A 233 8.11 3.00 13.64
CA MET A 233 6.88 3.38 14.35
C MET A 233 6.33 2.24 15.20
N LEU A 234 6.25 1.03 14.63
CA LEU A 234 5.76 -0.12 15.37
C LEU A 234 6.68 -0.43 16.56
N SER A 235 7.99 -0.39 16.38
CA SER A 235 8.97 -0.58 17.46
C SER A 235 8.70 0.38 18.63
N MET A 236 8.53 1.68 18.34
CA MET A 236 8.19 2.67 19.38
C MET A 236 6.83 2.39 20.02
N SER A 237 5.83 1.96 19.25
CA SER A 237 4.50 1.64 19.75
C SER A 237 4.41 0.35 20.58
N LEU A 238 5.27 -0.65 20.36
CA LEU A 238 5.30 -1.89 21.14
C LEU A 238 6.18 -1.77 22.40
N MET A 239 6.96 -0.69 22.52
CA MET A 239 7.82 -0.43 23.68
C MET A 239 7.07 -0.50 25.03
N PRO A 240 5.88 0.12 25.21
CA PRO A 240 5.15 0.03 26.48
C PRO A 240 4.77 -1.39 26.90
N TYR A 241 4.54 -2.29 25.94
CA TYR A 241 4.25 -3.69 26.23
C TYR A 241 5.51 -4.42 26.71
N PHE A 242 6.63 -4.25 26.01
CA PHE A 242 7.91 -4.83 26.41
C PHE A 242 8.38 -4.30 27.76
N ALA A 243 8.10 -3.02 28.04
CA ALA A 243 8.40 -2.37 29.31
C ALA A 243 7.39 -2.64 30.43
N ARG A 244 6.36 -3.46 30.18
CA ARG A 244 5.32 -3.82 31.15
C ARG A 244 4.52 -2.62 31.69
N GLU A 245 4.47 -1.52 30.94
CA GLU A 245 3.56 -0.41 31.24
C GLU A 245 2.12 -0.73 30.86
N VAL A 246 1.94 -1.57 29.84
CA VAL A 246 0.64 -2.10 29.42
C VAL A 246 0.72 -3.62 29.35
N SER A 247 -0.38 -4.29 29.70
CA SER A 247 -0.44 -5.75 29.78
C SER A 247 -0.58 -6.43 28.43
N ASP A 248 -1.14 -5.73 27.45
CA ASP A 248 -1.33 -6.18 26.07
C ASP A 248 -1.55 -4.97 25.15
N ILE A 249 -1.40 -5.17 23.83
CA ILE A 249 -1.74 -4.19 22.78
C ILE A 249 -2.58 -4.91 21.73
N THR A 250 -3.73 -4.35 21.38
CA THR A 250 -4.59 -4.88 20.32
C THR A 250 -4.23 -4.23 18.99
N ILE A 251 -3.69 -5.02 18.06
CA ILE A 251 -3.32 -4.56 16.73
C ILE A 251 -4.44 -4.92 15.75
N VAL A 252 -4.94 -3.93 15.02
CA VAL A 252 -6.05 -4.10 14.07
C VAL A 252 -5.52 -3.84 12.65
N PRO A 253 -5.24 -4.90 11.87
CA PRO A 253 -4.95 -4.75 10.44
C PRO A 253 -6.19 -4.23 9.72
N VAL A 254 -6.05 -3.20 8.89
CA VAL A 254 -7.14 -2.66 8.07
C VAL A 254 -6.74 -2.60 6.61
N ASN A 255 -7.60 -3.10 5.73
CA ASN A 255 -7.47 -2.95 4.29
C ASN A 255 -8.47 -1.91 3.78
N ILE A 256 -8.03 -1.00 2.93
CA ILE A 256 -8.88 -0.01 2.26
C ILE A 256 -8.78 -0.22 0.75
N SER A 257 -9.87 -0.69 0.15
CA SER A 257 -10.00 -0.89 -1.31
C SER A 257 -10.84 0.21 -1.94
N TYR A 258 -10.47 0.63 -3.15
CA TYR A 258 -11.10 1.74 -3.88
C TYR A 258 -11.55 1.30 -5.27
N ASP A 259 -12.77 1.67 -5.67
CA ASP A 259 -13.15 1.66 -7.08
C ASP A 259 -12.31 2.67 -7.87
N ARG A 260 -12.11 3.88 -7.32
CA ARG A 260 -11.27 4.92 -7.94
C ARG A 260 -10.35 5.59 -6.94
N LEU A 261 -9.05 5.55 -7.22
CA LEU A 261 -8.05 6.25 -6.43
C LEU A 261 -7.98 7.69 -6.90
N MET A 262 -8.03 8.63 -5.95
CA MET A 262 -8.00 10.06 -6.27
C MET A 262 -6.72 10.45 -7.01
N GLU A 263 -5.61 9.80 -6.67
CA GLU A 263 -4.28 10.08 -7.19
C GLU A 263 -3.85 9.18 -8.36
N GLN A 264 -4.73 8.32 -8.91
CA GLN A 264 -4.35 7.32 -9.94
C GLN A 264 -3.57 7.91 -11.13
N GLY A 265 -3.99 9.10 -11.61
CA GLY A 265 -3.32 9.81 -12.70
C GLY A 265 -1.93 10.28 -12.31
N LEU A 266 -1.82 10.92 -11.14
CA LEU A 266 -0.54 11.37 -10.62
C LEU A 266 0.43 10.20 -10.44
N PHE A 267 -0.03 9.06 -9.90
CA PHE A 267 0.80 7.87 -9.72
C PHE A 267 1.30 7.31 -11.06
N ALA A 268 0.47 7.27 -12.09
CA ALA A 268 0.91 6.84 -13.43
C ALA A 268 2.02 7.74 -14.00
N TYR A 269 1.91 9.06 -13.83
CA TYR A 269 2.98 9.99 -14.21
C TYR A 269 4.25 9.82 -13.36
N GLU A 270 4.12 9.61 -12.04
CA GLU A 270 5.25 9.33 -11.15
C GLU A 270 6.00 8.05 -11.55
N HIS A 271 5.29 6.99 -11.96
CA HIS A 271 5.88 5.75 -12.48
C HIS A 271 6.76 6.00 -13.71
N LEU A 272 6.37 6.92 -14.59
CA LEU A 272 7.13 7.30 -15.78
C LEU A 272 8.28 8.29 -15.49
N GLY A 273 8.46 8.70 -14.23
CA GLY A 273 9.55 9.58 -13.80
C GLY A 273 9.20 11.06 -13.72
N VAL A 274 7.93 11.43 -13.93
CA VAL A 274 7.48 12.82 -13.71
C VAL A 274 7.55 13.13 -12.20
N PRO A 275 8.21 14.22 -11.79
CA PRO A 275 8.34 14.53 -10.38
C PRO A 275 6.99 14.90 -9.76
N LYS A 276 6.77 14.45 -8.52
CA LYS A 276 5.62 14.85 -7.70
C LYS A 276 5.51 16.38 -7.64
N PRO A 277 4.33 16.97 -7.87
CA PRO A 277 4.13 18.39 -7.68
C PRO A 277 4.33 18.77 -6.21
N LYS A 278 4.89 19.96 -5.95
CA LYS A 278 4.95 20.49 -4.58
C LYS A 278 3.52 20.71 -4.08
N GLU A 279 3.26 20.22 -2.88
CA GLU A 279 1.94 20.40 -2.27
C GLU A 279 1.85 21.78 -1.65
N SER A 280 0.71 22.44 -1.88
CA SER A 280 0.41 23.75 -1.33
C SER A 280 -1.06 23.80 -0.97
N THR A 281 -1.42 24.66 -0.02
CA THR A 281 -2.82 24.84 0.39
C THR A 281 -3.70 25.26 -0.79
N GLY A 282 -3.21 26.14 -1.67
CA GLY A 282 -3.92 26.54 -2.88
C GLY A 282 -4.07 25.41 -3.91
N GLY A 283 -3.03 24.58 -4.08
CA GLY A 283 -3.08 23.39 -4.92
C GLY A 283 -4.12 22.37 -4.45
N LEU A 284 -4.18 22.13 -3.13
CA LEU A 284 -5.20 21.27 -2.51
C LEU A 284 -6.61 21.82 -2.70
N LEU A 285 -6.83 23.12 -2.48
CA LEU A 285 -8.16 23.71 -2.66
C LEU A 285 -8.64 23.67 -4.12
N LYS A 286 -7.71 23.85 -5.08
CA LYS A 286 -8.00 23.69 -6.50
C LYS A 286 -8.33 22.24 -6.85
N SER A 287 -7.56 21.28 -6.32
CA SER A 287 -7.82 19.86 -6.57
C SER A 287 -9.19 19.44 -6.01
N LEU A 288 -9.60 19.93 -4.84
CA LEU A 288 -10.93 19.67 -4.28
C LEU A 288 -12.08 20.03 -5.26
N ARG A 289 -11.97 21.11 -6.04
CA ARG A 289 -12.99 21.45 -7.05
C ARG A 289 -13.05 20.44 -8.19
N SER A 290 -11.91 19.85 -8.56
CA SER A 290 -11.83 18.80 -9.58
C SER A 290 -12.33 17.43 -9.10
N LEU A 291 -12.63 17.29 -7.80
CA LEU A 291 -13.20 16.07 -7.22
C LEU A 291 -14.73 15.99 -7.34
N ASN A 292 -15.41 16.95 -7.97
CA ASN A 292 -16.83 16.83 -8.27
C ASN A 292 -17.06 15.86 -9.45
N ASP A 293 -16.83 14.58 -9.19
CA ASP A 293 -16.88 13.46 -10.14
C ASP A 293 -17.39 12.21 -9.39
N HIS A 294 -17.65 11.10 -10.09
CA HIS A 294 -18.02 9.84 -9.45
C HIS A 294 -16.77 9.02 -9.11
N PHE A 295 -16.51 8.80 -7.82
CA PHE A 295 -15.37 7.99 -7.36
C PHE A 295 -15.74 6.55 -7.00
N GLY A 296 -17.04 6.23 -6.97
CA GLY A 296 -17.52 4.87 -6.73
C GLY A 296 -17.44 4.46 -5.26
N ASN A 297 -17.21 3.17 -5.02
CA ASN A 297 -17.23 2.60 -3.69
C ASN A 297 -15.82 2.57 -3.08
N ILE A 298 -15.77 2.76 -1.76
CA ILE A 298 -14.61 2.50 -0.91
C ILE A 298 -15.02 1.41 0.08
N TYR A 299 -14.17 0.39 0.25
CA TYR A 299 -14.40 -0.72 1.16
C TYR A 299 -13.34 -0.70 2.25
N ILE A 300 -13.78 -0.65 3.51
CA ILE A 300 -12.92 -0.79 4.69
C ILE A 300 -13.17 -2.17 5.30
N ASN A 301 -12.17 -3.03 5.22
CA ASN A 301 -12.22 -4.37 5.78
C ASN A 301 -11.23 -4.49 6.94
N LEU A 302 -11.74 -4.74 8.13
CA LEU A 302 -10.91 -5.05 9.29
C LEU A 302 -10.47 -6.52 9.20
N GLY A 303 -9.18 -6.76 9.32
CA GLY A 303 -8.68 -8.11 9.59
C GLY A 303 -8.96 -8.49 11.04
N SER A 304 -8.70 -9.75 11.39
CA SER A 304 -8.89 -10.22 12.77
C SER A 304 -7.96 -9.45 13.72
N PRO A 305 -8.49 -8.85 14.81
CA PRO A 305 -7.65 -8.17 15.79
C PRO A 305 -6.64 -9.13 16.42
N LEU A 306 -5.40 -8.66 16.55
CA LEU A 306 -4.29 -9.41 17.10
C LEU A 306 -3.99 -8.93 18.52
N SER A 307 -4.13 -9.80 19.51
CA SER A 307 -3.54 -9.59 20.83
C SER A 307 -2.03 -9.80 20.72
N LEU A 308 -1.24 -8.76 20.97
CA LEU A 308 0.22 -8.85 20.93
C LEU A 308 0.73 -9.90 21.92
N ARG A 309 0.17 -9.92 23.14
CA ARG A 309 0.50 -10.89 24.17
C ARG A 309 0.20 -12.32 23.72
N GLY A 310 -0.97 -12.54 23.13
CA GLY A 310 -1.35 -13.85 22.61
C GLY A 310 -0.47 -14.29 21.43
N TYR A 311 -0.12 -13.36 20.55
CA TYR A 311 0.70 -13.65 19.36
C TYR A 311 2.15 -13.99 19.72
N LEU A 312 2.77 -13.24 20.62
CA LEU A 312 4.16 -13.47 21.04
C LEU A 312 4.30 -14.68 21.97
N GLN A 313 3.19 -15.27 22.44
CA GLN A 313 3.16 -16.37 23.40
C GLN A 313 4.09 -16.08 24.59
N ASP A 314 4.02 -14.86 25.10
CA ASP A 314 4.95 -14.36 26.10
C ASP A 314 4.73 -15.09 27.43
N GLU A 315 5.48 -16.17 27.61
CA GLU A 315 5.66 -16.85 28.88
C GLU A 315 6.62 -16.02 29.72
N SER A 316 6.06 -15.30 30.69
CA SER A 316 6.74 -14.45 31.68
C SER A 316 8.13 -14.94 32.08
N ARG A 317 9.17 -14.51 31.37
CA ARG A 317 10.57 -14.67 31.78
C ARG A 317 11.14 -13.30 32.13
N ALA A 318 11.70 -13.19 33.33
CA ALA A 318 12.40 -12.00 33.75
C ALA A 318 13.66 -11.83 32.89
N THR A 319 13.80 -10.68 32.23
CA THR A 319 15.00 -10.28 31.49
C THR A 319 15.72 -9.15 32.24
N GLU A 320 17.02 -8.98 31.99
CA GLU A 320 17.79 -7.87 32.59
C GLU A 320 17.19 -6.49 32.23
N GLU A 321 16.58 -6.34 31.05
CA GLU A 321 15.89 -5.11 30.69
C GLU A 321 14.67 -4.83 31.58
N ILE A 322 13.87 -5.85 31.90
CA ILE A 322 12.67 -5.68 32.76
C ILE A 322 13.06 -5.22 34.18
N MET A 323 14.28 -5.52 34.63
CA MET A 323 14.78 -5.09 35.95
C MET A 323 15.15 -3.60 35.98
N LYS A 324 15.32 -2.93 34.82
CA LYS A 324 15.58 -1.49 34.77
C LYS A 324 14.26 -0.73 34.99
N PRO A 325 14.33 0.50 35.54
CA PRO A 325 13.18 1.41 35.53
C PRO A 325 12.60 1.52 34.11
N ASN A 326 11.27 1.50 33.99
CA ASN A 326 10.57 1.46 32.70
C ASN A 326 11.18 2.45 31.69
N ASP A 327 11.37 3.70 32.10
CA ASP A 327 11.88 4.78 31.26
C ASP A 327 13.26 4.46 30.64
N LEU A 328 14.10 3.66 31.32
CA LEU A 328 15.46 3.32 30.88
C LEU A 328 15.54 2.05 30.02
N GLN A 329 14.44 1.31 29.89
CA GLN A 329 14.43 0.08 29.11
C GLN A 329 14.65 0.36 27.63
N GLN A 330 15.28 -0.59 26.94
CA GLN A 330 15.44 -0.53 25.49
C GLN A 330 14.95 -1.81 24.82
N ILE A 331 14.57 -1.67 23.55
CA ILE A 331 14.19 -2.82 22.73
C ILE A 331 15.45 -3.64 22.47
N THR A 332 15.46 -4.87 22.96
CA THR A 332 16.55 -5.82 22.72
C THR A 332 16.55 -6.27 21.26
N PRO A 333 17.67 -6.81 20.74
CA PRO A 333 17.71 -7.38 19.39
C PRO A 333 16.67 -8.48 19.16
N GLU A 334 16.31 -9.25 20.18
CA GLU A 334 15.25 -10.26 20.11
C GLU A 334 13.87 -9.62 20.00
N GLN A 335 13.57 -8.64 20.85
CA GLN A 335 12.31 -7.89 20.75
C GLN A 335 12.20 -7.15 19.41
N PHE A 336 13.30 -6.66 18.85
CA PHE A 336 13.27 -6.07 17.51
C PHE A 336 12.93 -7.11 16.43
N ARG A 337 13.42 -8.35 16.52
CA ARG A 337 12.99 -9.45 15.63
C ARG A 337 11.49 -9.72 15.79
N GLN A 338 10.97 -9.70 17.02
CA GLN A 338 9.52 -9.83 17.27
C GLN A 338 8.73 -8.68 16.63
N VAL A 339 9.21 -7.44 16.71
CA VAL A 339 8.60 -6.29 16.00
C VAL A 339 8.56 -6.53 14.49
N GLN A 340 9.64 -7.05 13.91
CA GLN A 340 9.70 -7.35 12.47
C GLN A 340 8.67 -8.43 12.09
N ASP A 341 8.60 -9.50 12.86
CA ASP A 341 7.66 -10.60 12.64
C ASP A 341 6.19 -10.14 12.74
N VAL A 342 5.85 -9.34 13.75
CA VAL A 342 4.52 -8.74 13.90
C VAL A 342 4.19 -7.84 12.70
N ALA A 343 5.12 -6.97 12.29
CA ALA A 343 4.90 -6.07 11.17
C ALA A 343 4.61 -6.83 9.87
N GLU A 344 5.40 -7.86 9.56
CA GLU A 344 5.24 -8.67 8.36
C GLU A 344 3.94 -9.48 8.40
N HIS A 345 3.56 -10.01 9.56
CA HIS A 345 2.30 -10.68 9.74
C HIS A 345 1.09 -9.76 9.55
N VAL A 346 1.13 -8.53 10.08
CA VAL A 346 0.06 -7.53 9.87
C VAL A 346 -0.11 -7.20 8.39
N ILE A 347 0.96 -7.02 7.62
CA ILE A 347 0.86 -6.79 6.16
C ILE A 347 0.20 -8.00 5.48
N SER A 348 0.50 -9.23 5.91
CA SER A 348 -0.15 -10.44 5.41
C SER A 348 -1.65 -10.46 5.72
N LEU A 349 -2.06 -10.04 6.92
CA LEU A 349 -3.48 -9.93 7.31
C LEU A 349 -4.20 -8.84 6.50
N GLN A 350 -3.53 -7.72 6.21
CA GLN A 350 -4.05 -6.68 5.32
C GLN A 350 -4.27 -7.22 3.90
N GLN A 351 -3.33 -8.01 3.36
CA GLN A 351 -3.47 -8.66 2.04
C GLN A 351 -4.65 -9.64 2.01
N GLN A 352 -4.79 -10.49 3.04
CA GLN A 352 -5.91 -11.43 3.17
C GLN A 352 -7.26 -10.71 3.30
N SER A 353 -7.27 -9.50 3.88
CA SER A 353 -8.47 -8.69 4.04
C SER A 353 -8.80 -7.83 2.81
N THR A 354 -8.09 -7.99 1.70
CA THR A 354 -8.33 -7.22 0.46
C THR A 354 -9.73 -7.50 -0.08
N ALA A 355 -10.56 -6.46 -0.15
CA ALA A 355 -11.82 -6.52 -0.86
C ALA A 355 -11.56 -6.38 -2.36
N VAL A 356 -11.84 -7.42 -3.14
CA VAL A 356 -11.71 -7.37 -4.61
C VAL A 356 -12.89 -6.62 -5.19
N THR A 357 -12.61 -5.43 -5.73
CA THR A 357 -13.61 -4.55 -6.34
C THR A 357 -13.89 -4.95 -7.79
N ILE A 358 -15.04 -4.52 -8.33
CA ILE A 358 -15.35 -4.72 -9.75
C ILE A 358 -14.37 -3.96 -10.64
N THR A 359 -13.79 -2.85 -10.16
CA THR A 359 -12.72 -2.16 -10.88
C THR A 359 -11.50 -3.08 -11.05
N ASN A 360 -11.09 -3.82 -10.01
CA ASN A 360 -9.99 -4.77 -10.13
C ASN A 360 -10.28 -5.84 -11.19
N LEU A 361 -11.50 -6.39 -11.19
CA LEU A 361 -11.93 -7.43 -12.12
C LEU A 361 -12.01 -6.91 -13.56
N VAL A 362 -12.62 -5.73 -13.78
CA VAL A 362 -12.68 -5.09 -15.09
C VAL A 362 -11.29 -4.77 -15.63
N ALA A 363 -10.36 -4.33 -14.76
CA ALA A 363 -8.97 -4.08 -15.17
C ALA A 363 -8.26 -5.36 -15.64
N ILE A 364 -8.45 -6.49 -14.95
CA ILE A 364 -7.92 -7.80 -15.38
C ILE A 364 -8.49 -8.20 -16.75
N VAL A 365 -9.81 -8.10 -16.91
CA VAL A 365 -10.49 -8.43 -18.17
C VAL A 365 -10.02 -7.52 -19.32
N LEU A 366 -9.85 -6.23 -19.06
CA LEU A 366 -9.39 -5.28 -20.06
C LEU A 366 -7.92 -5.47 -20.42
N MET A 367 -7.05 -5.80 -19.46
CA MET A 367 -5.67 -6.20 -19.74
C MET A 367 -5.61 -7.45 -20.60
N GLN A 368 -6.44 -8.45 -20.30
CA GLN A 368 -6.54 -9.65 -21.11
C GLN A 368 -7.05 -9.36 -22.53
N SER A 369 -8.00 -8.42 -22.67
CA SER A 369 -8.49 -7.94 -23.96
C SER A 369 -7.40 -7.22 -24.75
N LEU A 370 -6.61 -6.34 -24.11
CA LEU A 370 -5.46 -5.64 -24.72
C LEU A 370 -4.41 -6.62 -25.24
N VAL A 371 -4.04 -7.61 -24.43
CA VAL A 371 -3.06 -8.65 -24.80
C VAL A 371 -3.54 -9.49 -25.98
N ARG A 372 -4.85 -9.66 -26.14
CA ARG A 372 -5.47 -10.37 -27.27
C ARG A 372 -5.72 -9.50 -28.50
N ASP A 373 -5.57 -8.19 -28.38
CA ASP A 373 -6.06 -7.21 -29.36
C ASP A 373 -7.51 -7.49 -29.77
N GLU A 374 -8.36 -7.80 -28.79
CA GLU A 374 -9.75 -8.19 -29.04
C GLU A 374 -10.72 -7.46 -28.10
N PRO A 375 -11.47 -6.47 -28.60
CA PRO A 375 -12.38 -5.67 -27.80
C PRO A 375 -13.67 -6.44 -27.49
N LEU A 376 -14.04 -6.45 -26.21
CA LEU A 376 -15.20 -7.17 -25.72
C LEU A 376 -16.46 -6.28 -25.76
N SER A 377 -17.60 -6.89 -26.09
CA SER A 377 -18.91 -6.26 -25.84
C SER A 377 -19.14 -6.15 -24.32
N LEU A 378 -20.06 -5.27 -23.90
CA LEU A 378 -20.41 -5.16 -22.48
C LEU A 378 -20.86 -6.49 -21.86
N ASP A 379 -21.69 -7.26 -22.57
CA ASP A 379 -22.12 -8.59 -22.09
C ASP A 379 -20.93 -9.55 -22.01
N GLY A 380 -19.98 -9.47 -22.95
CA GLY A 380 -18.73 -10.22 -22.90
C GLY A 380 -17.86 -9.84 -21.70
N VAL A 381 -17.78 -8.55 -21.35
CA VAL A 381 -17.07 -8.08 -20.15
C VAL A 381 -17.72 -8.67 -18.89
N VAL A 382 -19.05 -8.67 -18.78
CA VAL A 382 -19.75 -9.25 -17.63
C VAL A 382 -19.47 -10.74 -17.50
N VAL A 383 -19.53 -11.50 -18.61
CA VAL A 383 -19.20 -12.94 -18.62
C VAL A 383 -17.76 -13.19 -18.15
N GLU A 384 -16.81 -12.40 -18.65
CA GLU A 384 -15.41 -12.52 -18.26
C GLU A 384 -15.19 -12.12 -16.79
N VAL A 385 -15.84 -11.07 -16.30
CA VAL A 385 -15.77 -10.67 -14.89
C VAL A 385 -16.29 -11.77 -13.98
N VAL A 386 -17.44 -12.38 -14.29
CA VAL A 386 -17.99 -13.52 -13.52
C VAL A 386 -17.01 -14.69 -13.50
N TRP A 387 -16.34 -14.97 -14.63
CA TRP A 387 -15.31 -16.00 -14.69
C TRP A 387 -14.11 -15.66 -13.79
N VAL A 388 -13.61 -14.42 -13.80
CA VAL A 388 -12.49 -13.98 -12.93
C VAL A 388 -12.90 -14.01 -11.45
N VAL A 389 -14.16 -13.70 -11.11
CA VAL A 389 -14.69 -13.88 -9.73
C VAL A 389 -14.54 -15.33 -9.29
N GLY A 390 -14.90 -16.29 -10.15
CA GLY A 390 -14.71 -17.71 -9.87
C GLY A 390 -13.24 -18.11 -9.69
N VAL A 391 -12.35 -17.58 -10.52
CA VAL A 391 -10.89 -17.80 -10.44
C VAL A 391 -10.32 -17.31 -9.11
N LEU A 392 -10.60 -16.05 -8.74
CA LEU A 392 -10.10 -15.42 -7.53
C LEU A 392 -10.77 -15.97 -6.27
N GLY A 393 -12.05 -16.33 -6.33
CA GLY A 393 -12.76 -16.98 -5.22
C GLY A 393 -12.14 -18.32 -4.84
N LYS A 394 -11.73 -19.12 -5.84
CA LYS A 394 -10.97 -20.37 -5.61
C LYS A 394 -9.56 -20.14 -5.02
N LEU A 395 -9.01 -18.94 -5.18
CA LEU A 395 -7.75 -18.50 -4.56
C LEU A 395 -7.97 -17.84 -3.17
N GLY A 396 -9.20 -17.86 -2.65
CA GLY A 396 -9.54 -17.31 -1.34
C GLY A 396 -9.79 -15.81 -1.32
N ALA A 397 -9.92 -15.15 -2.48
CA ALA A 397 -10.29 -13.75 -2.54
C ALA A 397 -11.78 -13.56 -2.23
N SER A 398 -12.12 -12.46 -1.56
CA SER A 398 -13.51 -12.09 -1.30
C SER A 398 -13.95 -10.98 -2.27
N VAL A 399 -15.00 -11.25 -3.04
CA VAL A 399 -15.65 -10.31 -3.95
C VAL A 399 -17.02 -9.94 -3.37
N PHE A 400 -17.27 -8.66 -3.15
CA PHE A 400 -18.45 -8.16 -2.43
C PHE A 400 -19.47 -7.51 -3.35
N GLU A 401 -19.87 -8.22 -4.40
CA GLU A 401 -20.78 -7.69 -5.42
C GLU A 401 -21.73 -8.78 -5.92
N ASN A 402 -23.02 -8.60 -5.64
CA ASN A 402 -24.09 -9.54 -6.02
C ASN A 402 -24.65 -9.25 -7.41
N ASP A 403 -24.62 -7.99 -7.85
CA ASP A 403 -25.03 -7.57 -9.19
C ASP A 403 -23.80 -7.14 -10.01
N VAL A 404 -23.14 -8.11 -10.63
CA VAL A 404 -21.96 -7.86 -11.47
C VAL A 404 -22.28 -6.91 -12.61
N LYS A 405 -23.47 -7.01 -13.23
CA LYS A 405 -23.84 -6.19 -14.38
C LYS A 405 -24.01 -4.73 -13.99
N GLY A 406 -24.84 -4.44 -12.98
CA GLY A 406 -25.02 -3.09 -12.48
C GLY A 406 -23.72 -2.49 -11.95
N SER A 407 -22.85 -3.31 -11.36
CA SER A 407 -21.54 -2.85 -10.90
C SER A 407 -20.57 -2.55 -12.04
N VAL A 408 -20.57 -3.33 -13.13
CA VAL A 408 -19.81 -2.98 -14.35
C VAL A 408 -20.31 -1.65 -14.93
N ASP A 409 -21.62 -1.45 -15.04
CA ASP A 409 -22.20 -0.18 -15.51
C ASP A 409 -21.77 1.01 -14.62
N ARG A 410 -21.74 0.81 -13.29
CA ARG A 410 -21.20 1.80 -12.35
C ARG A 410 -19.73 2.11 -12.63
N ILE A 411 -18.88 1.10 -12.84
CA ILE A 411 -17.45 1.31 -13.10
C ILE A 411 -17.22 2.12 -14.38
N LEU A 412 -18.06 1.95 -15.41
CA LEU A 412 -17.98 2.77 -16.63
C LEU A 412 -18.27 4.26 -16.35
N VAL A 413 -19.16 4.57 -15.41
CA VAL A 413 -19.39 5.94 -14.96
C VAL A 413 -18.22 6.47 -14.14
N VAL A 414 -17.72 5.66 -13.20
CA VAL A 414 -16.61 6.01 -12.30
C VAL A 414 -15.32 6.30 -13.08
N HIS A 415 -15.03 5.49 -14.10
CA HIS A 415 -13.81 5.56 -14.92
C HIS A 415 -14.08 6.12 -16.32
N ASN A 416 -15.05 7.02 -16.49
CA ASN A 416 -15.43 7.59 -17.80
C ASN A 416 -14.30 8.34 -18.56
N LYS A 417 -13.22 8.70 -17.85
CA LYS A 417 -12.00 9.33 -18.41
C LYS A 417 -10.97 8.31 -18.87
N LEU A 418 -11.07 7.07 -18.40
CA LEU A 418 -10.17 5.96 -18.74
C LEU A 418 -10.85 4.96 -19.68
N LEU A 419 -12.14 4.73 -19.52
CA LEU A 419 -12.92 3.70 -20.21
C LEU A 419 -14.06 4.35 -21.00
N ARG A 420 -14.35 3.81 -22.19
CA ARG A 420 -15.49 4.23 -23.00
C ARG A 420 -16.11 3.05 -23.74
N VAL A 421 -17.42 3.09 -23.93
CA VAL A 421 -18.14 2.16 -24.80
C VAL A 421 -18.29 2.80 -26.17
N ASP A 422 -17.84 2.11 -27.22
CA ASP A 422 -17.96 2.62 -28.59
C ASP A 422 -19.37 2.44 -29.19
N SER A 423 -19.57 2.93 -30.42
CA SER A 423 -20.83 2.80 -31.14
C SER A 423 -21.26 1.36 -31.41
N LYS A 424 -20.34 0.39 -31.34
CA LYS A 424 -20.59 -1.06 -31.48
C LYS A 424 -20.80 -1.74 -30.12
N ARG A 425 -21.00 -0.97 -29.05
CA ARG A 425 -21.17 -1.44 -27.67
C ARG A 425 -19.97 -2.24 -27.14
N LYS A 426 -18.77 -1.95 -27.64
CA LYS A 426 -17.52 -2.56 -27.16
C LYS A 426 -16.78 -1.65 -26.19
N LEU A 427 -16.23 -2.23 -25.13
CA LEU A 427 -15.42 -1.52 -24.16
C LEU A 427 -14.04 -1.20 -24.75
N ARG A 428 -13.62 0.06 -24.62
CA ARG A 428 -12.34 0.58 -25.10
C ARG A 428 -11.60 1.29 -23.97
N LEU A 429 -10.27 1.20 -24.02
CA LEU A 429 -9.36 2.01 -23.21
C LEU A 429 -9.08 3.33 -23.92
N LEU A 430 -9.27 4.45 -23.25
CA LEU A 430 -8.96 5.77 -23.81
C LEU A 430 -7.46 6.06 -23.70
N SER A 431 -6.86 6.49 -24.80
CA SER A 431 -5.50 7.08 -24.77
C SER A 431 -5.51 8.48 -24.13
N GLU A 432 -4.41 8.86 -23.50
CA GLU A 432 -4.30 10.14 -22.79
C GLU A 432 -3.96 11.28 -23.77
N THR A 433 -4.64 12.43 -23.61
CA THR A 433 -4.19 13.68 -24.22
C THR A 433 -3.19 14.35 -23.29
N LEU A 434 -1.89 14.25 -23.61
CA LEU A 434 -0.83 14.78 -22.75
C LEU A 434 -1.01 16.27 -22.45
N MET A 435 -0.87 16.62 -21.17
CA MET A 435 -0.79 18.01 -20.75
C MET A 435 0.54 18.63 -21.19
N ASN A 436 0.51 19.91 -21.59
CA ASN A 436 1.74 20.66 -21.84
C ASN A 436 2.53 20.83 -20.54
N MET A 437 3.58 20.03 -20.40
CA MET A 437 4.50 20.11 -19.27
C MET A 437 5.38 21.36 -19.37
N SER A 438 5.47 22.12 -18.29
CA SER A 438 6.35 23.30 -18.24
C SER A 438 7.82 22.89 -18.43
N SER A 439 8.63 23.83 -18.95
CA SER A 439 10.07 23.62 -19.16
C SER A 439 10.81 23.23 -17.87
N GLU A 440 10.38 23.74 -16.71
CA GLU A 440 10.93 23.39 -15.41
C GLU A 440 10.66 21.95 -15.00
N VAL A 441 9.47 21.41 -15.31
CA VAL A 441 9.15 20.02 -15.00
C VAL A 441 9.92 19.08 -15.91
N LYS A 442 10.08 19.42 -17.20
CA LYS A 442 10.90 18.64 -18.14
C LYS A 442 12.35 18.47 -17.67
N LYS A 443 12.94 19.50 -17.06
CA LYS A 443 14.30 19.45 -16.48
C LYS A 443 14.41 18.55 -15.24
N LYS A 444 13.30 18.25 -14.57
CA LYS A 444 13.24 17.46 -13.32
C LYS A 444 12.72 16.03 -13.53
N ILE A 445 12.46 15.63 -14.78
CA ILE A 445 12.08 14.25 -15.09
C ILE A 445 13.22 13.31 -14.66
N LYS A 446 12.84 12.26 -13.95
CA LYS A 446 13.72 11.15 -13.59
C LYS A 446 13.70 10.11 -14.72
N GLY A 447 14.80 9.41 -14.93
CA GLY A 447 14.89 8.35 -15.94
C GLY A 447 15.12 8.87 -17.37
N HIS A 448 14.58 8.15 -18.34
CA HIS A 448 14.63 8.43 -19.77
C HIS A 448 13.57 9.47 -20.17
N THR A 449 13.88 10.31 -21.16
CA THR A 449 12.90 11.26 -21.70
C THR A 449 12.06 10.56 -22.76
N LEU A 450 10.92 10.02 -22.32
CA LEU A 450 10.00 9.26 -23.16
C LEU A 450 9.40 10.11 -24.29
N GLU A 451 9.10 9.45 -25.41
CA GLU A 451 8.32 10.04 -26.49
C GLU A 451 6.90 10.37 -26.04
N ALA A 452 6.33 11.43 -26.62
CA ALA A 452 4.98 11.86 -26.30
C ALA A 452 3.93 10.77 -26.60
N ASP A 453 4.08 10.04 -27.70
CA ASP A 453 3.15 8.97 -28.05
C ASP A 453 3.32 7.75 -27.11
N THR A 454 4.54 7.42 -26.68
CA THR A 454 4.78 6.41 -25.64
C THR A 454 4.07 6.77 -24.34
N MET A 455 4.23 8.00 -23.85
CA MET A 455 3.58 8.43 -22.62
C MET A 455 2.04 8.40 -22.72
N ALA A 456 1.48 8.87 -23.84
CA ALA A 456 0.04 8.91 -24.07
C ALA A 456 -0.63 7.51 -24.01
N LEU A 457 0.11 6.47 -24.40
CA LEU A 457 -0.34 5.08 -24.37
C LEU A 457 -0.01 4.39 -23.05
N ALA A 458 1.14 4.72 -22.45
CA ALA A 458 1.57 4.10 -21.21
C ALA A 458 0.75 4.52 -19.99
N ILE A 459 0.30 5.77 -19.91
CA ILE A 459 -0.44 6.29 -18.75
C ILE A 459 -1.72 5.48 -18.48
N PRO A 460 -2.64 5.29 -19.46
CA PRO A 460 -3.85 4.49 -19.25
C PRO A 460 -3.57 3.04 -18.87
N VAL A 461 -2.57 2.41 -19.50
CA VAL A 461 -2.19 1.03 -19.21
C VAL A 461 -1.58 0.91 -17.81
N ILE A 462 -0.75 1.87 -17.39
CA ILE A 462 -0.23 1.91 -16.02
C ILE A 462 -1.38 2.10 -15.03
N GLN A 463 -2.33 3.01 -15.30
CA GLN A 463 -3.52 3.19 -14.46
C GLN A 463 -4.32 1.90 -14.32
N LEU A 464 -4.55 1.16 -15.41
CA LEU A 464 -5.17 -0.16 -15.33
C LEU A 464 -4.36 -1.13 -14.48
N GLN A 465 -3.03 -1.14 -14.63
CA GLN A 465 -2.17 -2.01 -13.84
C GLN A 465 -2.24 -1.68 -12.34
N LEU A 466 -2.44 -0.42 -11.96
CA LEU A 466 -2.69 -0.04 -10.56
C LEU A 466 -3.94 -0.73 -10.00
N TYR A 467 -4.92 -1.07 -10.83
CA TYR A 467 -6.12 -1.82 -10.41
C TYR A 467 -5.95 -3.34 -10.49
N VAL A 468 -4.99 -3.85 -11.26
CA VAL A 468 -4.64 -5.28 -11.24
C VAL A 468 -3.77 -5.61 -10.01
N ASN A 469 -2.87 -4.70 -9.65
CA ASN A 469 -1.86 -4.89 -8.60
C ASN A 469 -2.39 -5.36 -7.23
N PRO A 470 -3.51 -4.85 -6.69
CA PRO A 470 -4.05 -5.30 -5.41
C PRO A 470 -4.47 -6.76 -5.35
N VAL A 471 -4.68 -7.43 -6.49
CA VAL A 471 -5.06 -8.86 -6.51
C VAL A 471 -3.89 -9.78 -6.87
N MET A 472 -2.72 -9.21 -7.17
CA MET A 472 -1.58 -9.98 -7.65
C MET A 472 -0.99 -10.92 -6.60
N HIS A 473 -1.22 -10.67 -5.30
CA HIS A 473 -0.80 -11.62 -4.26
C HIS A 473 -1.55 -12.96 -4.35
N TYR A 474 -2.73 -13.01 -4.98
CA TYR A 474 -3.43 -14.26 -5.29
C TYR A 474 -2.92 -14.92 -6.58
N LEU A 475 -2.70 -14.14 -7.65
CA LEU A 475 -2.39 -14.66 -8.99
C LEU A 475 -0.91 -14.99 -9.18
N PHE A 476 0.00 -14.26 -8.54
CA PHE A 476 1.43 -14.36 -8.80
C PHE A 476 2.03 -15.72 -8.38
N PRO A 477 1.72 -16.29 -7.19
CA PRO A 477 2.19 -17.63 -6.82
C PRO A 477 1.80 -18.74 -7.82
N PRO A 478 0.51 -18.96 -8.16
CA PRO A 478 0.14 -19.98 -9.15
C PRO A 478 0.68 -19.66 -10.55
N ALA A 479 0.85 -18.38 -10.91
CA ALA A 479 1.47 -18.02 -12.18
C ALA A 479 2.93 -18.48 -12.26
N LEU A 480 3.73 -18.27 -11.21
CA LEU A 480 5.11 -18.76 -11.17
C LEU A 480 5.16 -20.29 -11.19
N VAL A 481 4.33 -20.96 -10.39
CA VAL A 481 4.23 -22.43 -10.38
C VAL A 481 3.96 -22.95 -11.79
N TYR A 482 2.95 -22.41 -12.47
CA TYR A 482 2.63 -22.81 -13.83
C TYR A 482 3.75 -22.54 -14.83
N LEU A 483 4.35 -21.34 -14.82
CA LEU A 483 5.42 -20.97 -15.76
C LEU A 483 6.66 -21.87 -15.60
N ILE A 484 7.02 -22.22 -14.37
CA ILE A 484 8.14 -23.14 -14.10
C ILE A 484 7.75 -24.57 -14.51
N ALA A 485 6.61 -25.07 -14.04
CA ALA A 485 6.17 -26.44 -14.24
C ALA A 485 5.90 -26.77 -15.72
N SER A 486 5.43 -25.80 -16.52
CA SER A 486 5.17 -25.96 -17.96
C SER A 486 6.42 -26.33 -18.78
N ARG A 487 7.61 -26.18 -18.21
CA ARG A 487 8.89 -26.61 -18.79
C ARG A 487 9.16 -28.12 -18.63
N GLY A 488 8.29 -28.87 -17.95
CA GLY A 488 8.48 -30.30 -17.69
C GLY A 488 9.57 -30.59 -16.65
N VAL A 489 9.66 -29.74 -15.61
CA VAL A 489 10.59 -29.94 -14.49
C VAL A 489 10.03 -30.90 -13.44
N ASP A 490 10.93 -31.53 -12.67
CA ASP A 490 10.57 -32.29 -11.48
C ASP A 490 10.17 -31.37 -10.31
N ARG A 491 9.72 -31.99 -9.20
CA ARG A 491 9.23 -31.27 -8.02
C ARG A 491 10.34 -30.47 -7.31
N ASP A 492 11.55 -30.99 -7.24
CA ASP A 492 12.65 -30.35 -6.50
C ASP A 492 13.13 -29.10 -7.23
N MET A 493 13.22 -29.18 -8.56
CA MET A 493 13.52 -28.03 -9.42
C MET A 493 12.39 -26.99 -9.38
N LEU A 494 11.12 -27.43 -9.36
CA LEU A 494 9.99 -26.51 -9.20
C LEU A 494 10.10 -25.69 -7.91
N VAL A 495 10.33 -26.35 -6.77
CA VAL A 495 10.49 -25.69 -5.47
C VAL A 495 11.68 -24.74 -5.49
N THR A 496 12.80 -25.18 -6.08
CA THR A 496 14.04 -24.38 -6.16
C THR A 496 13.85 -23.12 -7.00
N ASP A 497 13.38 -23.25 -8.24
CA ASP A 497 13.15 -22.13 -9.15
C ASP A 497 12.07 -21.18 -8.59
N TYR A 498 11.02 -21.71 -7.99
CA TYR A 498 9.97 -20.92 -7.35
C TYR A 498 10.54 -20.06 -6.23
N ASN A 499 11.25 -20.65 -5.27
CA ASN A 499 11.84 -19.91 -4.14
C ASN A 499 12.84 -18.84 -4.62
N ARG A 500 13.63 -19.13 -5.66
CA ARG A 500 14.54 -18.16 -6.27
C ARG A 500 13.80 -16.96 -6.86
N LEU A 501 12.73 -17.20 -7.62
CA LEU A 501 11.92 -16.12 -8.21
C LEU A 501 11.15 -15.35 -7.15
N ARG A 502 10.56 -16.02 -6.16
CA ARG A 502 9.86 -15.35 -5.06
C ARG A 502 10.78 -14.42 -4.29
N LYS A 503 12.00 -14.87 -3.97
CA LYS A 503 13.03 -14.03 -3.34
C LYS A 503 13.43 -12.82 -4.19
N LEU A 504 13.58 -13.00 -5.51
CA LEU A 504 13.84 -11.92 -6.46
C LEU A 504 12.70 -10.88 -6.45
N PHE A 505 11.45 -11.33 -6.45
CA PHE A 505 10.27 -10.46 -6.52
C PHE A 505 9.76 -9.96 -5.16
N ARG A 506 10.46 -10.19 -4.05
CA ARG A 506 10.02 -9.75 -2.70
C ARG A 506 9.71 -8.25 -2.58
N ASN A 507 10.39 -7.42 -3.39
CA ASN A 507 10.25 -5.96 -3.39
C ASN A 507 9.19 -5.47 -4.40
N GLU A 508 8.67 -6.38 -5.22
CA GLU A 508 7.61 -6.14 -6.21
C GLU A 508 6.27 -6.71 -5.71
N TYR A 509 6.30 -7.93 -5.14
CA TYR A 509 5.16 -8.59 -4.51
C TYR A 509 5.58 -9.08 -3.12
N PHE A 510 5.22 -8.32 -2.09
CA PHE A 510 5.53 -8.63 -0.70
C PHE A 510 4.99 -10.00 -0.29
N TYR A 511 5.78 -10.71 0.53
CA TYR A 511 5.40 -11.96 1.18
C TYR A 511 6.18 -12.15 2.47
N VAL A 512 5.69 -13.07 3.30
CA VAL A 512 6.36 -13.48 4.54
C VAL A 512 7.03 -14.82 4.31
N GLU A 513 8.36 -14.88 4.49
CA GLU A 513 9.17 -16.05 4.14
C GLU A 513 8.72 -17.32 4.87
N LYS A 514 8.32 -17.22 6.14
CA LYS A 514 7.79 -18.35 6.94
C LYS A 514 6.52 -18.97 6.38
N ASN A 515 5.77 -18.25 5.55
CA ASN A 515 4.53 -18.73 4.95
C ASN A 515 4.74 -19.31 3.55
N GLU A 516 5.94 -19.20 2.97
CA GLU A 516 6.15 -19.44 1.54
C GLU A 516 5.99 -20.92 1.16
N GLU A 517 6.36 -21.85 2.04
CA GLU A 517 6.12 -23.29 1.84
C GLU A 517 4.61 -23.60 1.72
N LYS A 518 3.81 -23.01 2.60
CA LYS A 518 2.35 -23.14 2.57
C LYS A 518 1.78 -22.53 1.28
N ILE A 519 2.22 -21.33 0.91
CA ILE A 519 1.78 -20.63 -0.31
C ILE A 519 2.12 -21.45 -1.56
N LEU A 520 3.32 -22.02 -1.63
CA LEU A 520 3.72 -22.88 -2.75
C LEU A 520 2.84 -24.12 -2.84
N LYS A 521 2.58 -24.79 -1.71
CA LYS A 521 1.70 -25.95 -1.66
C LYS A 521 0.30 -25.61 -2.16
N GLU A 522 -0.31 -24.54 -1.65
CA GLU A 522 -1.63 -24.06 -2.07
C GLU A 522 -1.65 -23.68 -3.56
N ALA A 523 -0.59 -23.07 -4.08
CA ALA A 523 -0.47 -22.73 -5.49
C ALA A 523 -0.38 -23.97 -6.41
N ILE A 524 0.37 -25.02 -6.00
CA ILE A 524 0.45 -26.30 -6.72
C ILE A 524 -0.90 -27.01 -6.71
N GLU A 525 -1.55 -27.08 -5.54
CA GLU A 525 -2.87 -27.66 -5.37
C GLU A 525 -3.90 -26.93 -6.24
N TYR A 526 -3.88 -25.60 -6.25
CA TYR A 526 -4.73 -24.80 -7.11
C TYR A 526 -4.51 -25.11 -8.60
N CYS A 527 -3.25 -25.17 -9.05
CA CYS A 527 -2.93 -25.45 -10.45
C CYS A 527 -3.38 -26.85 -10.88
N THR A 528 -3.24 -27.84 -9.99
CA THR A 528 -3.62 -29.23 -10.28
C THR A 528 -5.14 -29.40 -10.25
N ALA A 529 -5.82 -28.87 -9.24
CA ALA A 529 -7.26 -28.98 -9.06
C ALA A 529 -8.07 -28.25 -10.15
N ASN A 530 -7.47 -27.26 -10.82
CA ASN A 530 -8.11 -26.48 -11.88
C ASN A 530 -7.62 -26.86 -13.29
N GLY A 531 -6.96 -28.01 -13.46
CA GLY A 531 -6.57 -28.51 -14.78
C GLY A 531 -5.54 -27.63 -15.52
N ILE A 532 -4.77 -26.83 -14.77
CA ILE A 532 -3.66 -26.01 -15.29
C ILE A 532 -2.41 -26.88 -15.43
N LEU A 533 -2.19 -27.77 -14.46
CA LEU A 533 -1.09 -28.71 -14.41
C LEU A 533 -1.61 -30.14 -14.19
N ILE A 534 -0.92 -31.11 -14.81
CA ILE A 534 -1.15 -32.55 -14.60
C ILE A 534 0.14 -33.16 -14.04
N PHE A 535 0.03 -33.86 -12.91
CA PHE A 535 1.15 -34.55 -12.29
C PHE A 535 1.19 -36.01 -12.77
N ASN A 536 2.28 -36.37 -13.47
CA ASN A 536 2.44 -37.70 -14.09
C ASN A 536 3.30 -38.65 -13.23
N GLY A 537 3.40 -38.42 -11.93
CA GLY A 537 4.17 -39.24 -10.97
C GLY A 537 5.58 -38.72 -10.66
N ASP A 538 6.27 -38.13 -11.64
CA ASP A 538 7.63 -37.57 -11.49
C ASP A 538 7.71 -36.08 -11.90
N LYS A 539 6.97 -35.71 -12.96
CA LYS A 539 6.99 -34.37 -13.56
C LYS A 539 5.60 -33.77 -13.70
N TYR A 540 5.56 -32.45 -13.72
CA TYR A 540 4.37 -31.71 -14.10
C TYR A 540 4.33 -31.49 -15.62
N SER A 541 3.13 -31.54 -16.19
CA SER A 541 2.86 -31.22 -17.59
C SER A 541 1.71 -30.24 -17.69
N CYS A 542 1.59 -29.55 -18.83
CA CYS A 542 0.50 -28.62 -19.09
C CYS A 542 -0.84 -29.35 -19.13
N GLY A 543 -1.83 -28.83 -18.40
CA GLY A 543 -3.22 -29.29 -18.50
C GLY A 543 -3.97 -28.65 -19.67
N SER A 544 -5.29 -28.75 -19.65
CA SER A 544 -6.17 -28.37 -20.77
C SER A 544 -6.85 -27.00 -20.64
N ASP A 545 -6.83 -26.34 -19.48
CA ASP A 545 -7.47 -25.03 -19.31
C ASP A 545 -6.61 -23.89 -19.88
N GLU A 546 -6.66 -23.71 -21.20
CA GLU A 546 -5.91 -22.67 -21.90
C GLU A 546 -6.27 -21.23 -21.46
N LYS A 547 -7.52 -21.02 -21.02
CA LYS A 547 -8.01 -19.69 -20.64
C LYS A 547 -7.36 -19.25 -19.33
N LEU A 548 -7.35 -20.13 -18.33
CA LEU A 548 -6.71 -19.86 -17.04
C LEU A 548 -5.19 -19.83 -17.16
N GLN A 549 -4.61 -20.72 -17.96
CA GLN A 549 -3.18 -20.67 -18.29
C GLN A 549 -2.77 -19.32 -18.88
N ARG A 550 -3.56 -18.77 -19.82
CA ARG A 550 -3.31 -17.45 -20.41
C ARG A 550 -3.36 -16.33 -19.37
N LEU A 551 -4.37 -16.34 -18.49
CA LEU A 551 -4.49 -15.39 -17.38
C LEU A 551 -3.22 -15.40 -16.51
N LEU A 552 -2.78 -16.58 -16.10
CA LEU A 552 -1.57 -16.74 -15.30
C LEU A 552 -0.32 -16.23 -16.03
N LYS A 553 -0.13 -16.59 -17.31
CA LYS A 553 1.00 -16.11 -18.12
C LYS A 553 1.07 -14.59 -18.17
N TRP A 554 -0.01 -13.92 -18.58
CA TRP A 554 0.05 -12.47 -18.76
C TRP A 554 0.13 -11.74 -17.42
N SER A 555 -0.46 -12.27 -16.34
CA SER A 555 -0.43 -11.61 -15.03
C SER A 555 1.00 -11.48 -14.47
N ALA A 556 1.86 -12.46 -14.68
CA ALA A 556 3.27 -12.42 -14.26
C ALA A 556 4.19 -11.74 -15.30
N TRP A 557 3.74 -11.61 -16.54
CA TRP A 557 4.55 -11.15 -17.67
C TRP A 557 5.18 -9.76 -17.46
N PRO A 558 4.48 -8.71 -16.99
CA PRO A 558 5.10 -7.41 -16.78
C PRO A 558 6.27 -7.46 -15.78
N ALA A 559 6.10 -8.13 -14.64
CA ALA A 559 7.14 -8.21 -13.61
C ALA A 559 8.36 -9.00 -14.09
N LEU A 560 8.13 -10.13 -14.78
CA LEU A 560 9.19 -10.94 -15.38
C LEU A 560 9.94 -10.16 -16.47
N THR A 561 9.22 -9.40 -17.29
CA THR A 561 9.82 -8.54 -18.33
C THR A 561 10.66 -7.43 -17.72
N VAL A 562 10.23 -6.78 -16.64
CA VAL A 562 11.07 -5.80 -15.95
C VAL A 562 12.34 -6.46 -15.41
N ALA A 563 12.21 -7.61 -14.77
CA ALA A 563 13.35 -8.31 -14.18
C ALA A 563 14.38 -8.75 -15.22
N ILE A 564 13.96 -9.30 -16.37
CA ILE A 564 14.89 -9.69 -17.44
C ILE A 564 15.58 -8.47 -18.04
N LYS A 565 14.88 -7.34 -18.25
CA LYS A 565 15.49 -6.09 -18.74
C LYS A 565 16.48 -5.51 -17.73
N CYS A 566 16.20 -5.61 -16.42
CA CYS A 566 17.18 -5.26 -15.39
C CYS A 566 18.44 -6.13 -15.48
N ALA A 567 18.29 -7.45 -15.63
CA ALA A 567 19.41 -8.37 -15.74
C ALA A 567 20.26 -8.12 -16.99
N GLU A 568 19.62 -7.94 -18.15
CA GLU A 568 20.28 -7.57 -19.43
C GLU A 568 21.11 -6.29 -19.28
N ILE A 569 20.49 -5.19 -18.84
CA ILE A 569 21.17 -3.88 -18.72
C ILE A 569 22.32 -3.94 -17.71
N MET A 570 22.12 -4.60 -16.56
CA MET A 570 23.19 -4.71 -15.58
C MET A 570 24.35 -5.54 -16.13
N THR A 571 24.08 -6.62 -16.87
CA THR A 571 25.11 -7.43 -17.52
C THR A 571 25.92 -6.62 -18.53
N GLU A 572 25.26 -5.77 -19.34
CA GLU A 572 25.92 -4.87 -20.30
C GLU A 572 26.79 -3.81 -19.61
N GLN A 573 26.31 -3.21 -18.52
CA GLN A 573 27.02 -2.13 -17.83
C GLN A 573 28.13 -2.64 -16.89
N THR A 574 28.01 -3.85 -16.34
CA THR A 574 28.85 -4.43 -15.28
C THR A 574 28.83 -3.66 -13.95
N THR A 575 29.07 -2.35 -13.98
CA THR A 575 29.00 -1.43 -12.83
C THR A 575 28.34 -0.12 -13.25
N CYS A 576 27.28 0.29 -12.56
CA CYS A 576 26.66 1.61 -12.77
C CYS A 576 25.84 2.06 -11.55
N THR A 577 25.55 3.36 -11.47
CA THR A 577 24.68 3.90 -10.43
C THR A 577 23.23 3.50 -10.67
N GLN A 578 22.42 3.38 -9.61
CA GLN A 578 21.00 3.06 -9.75
C GLN A 578 20.28 4.01 -10.73
N LYS A 579 20.61 5.31 -10.70
CA LYS A 579 20.02 6.32 -11.59
C LYS A 579 20.32 6.03 -13.07
N VAL A 580 21.53 5.61 -13.39
CA VAL A 580 21.94 5.25 -14.75
C VAL A 580 21.23 3.96 -15.19
N ALA A 581 21.23 2.93 -14.34
CA ALA A 581 20.54 1.67 -14.61
C ALA A 581 19.06 1.91 -14.95
N LEU A 582 18.34 2.65 -14.10
CA LEU A 582 16.93 2.96 -14.30
C LEU A 582 16.65 3.69 -15.62
N LYS A 583 17.51 4.64 -15.99
CA LYS A 583 17.40 5.37 -17.26
C LYS A 583 17.58 4.42 -18.47
N LEU A 584 18.59 3.56 -18.44
CA LEU A 584 18.88 2.62 -19.52
C LEU A 584 17.79 1.55 -19.66
N ILE A 585 17.27 1.03 -18.54
CA ILE A 585 16.16 0.08 -18.54
C ILE A 585 14.92 0.72 -19.19
N GLN A 586 14.54 1.93 -18.76
CA GLN A 586 13.38 2.62 -19.31
C GLN A 586 13.54 2.91 -20.81
N GLN A 587 14.73 3.32 -21.25
CA GLN A 587 15.06 3.51 -22.66
C GLN A 587 14.94 2.21 -23.47
N ARG A 588 15.47 1.10 -22.95
CA ARG A 588 15.40 -0.22 -23.60
C ARG A 588 13.95 -0.67 -23.77
N VAL A 589 13.15 -0.53 -22.72
CA VAL A 589 11.72 -0.87 -22.72
C VAL A 589 10.95 -0.07 -23.78
N GLU A 590 11.19 1.24 -23.90
CA GLU A 590 10.58 2.07 -24.94
C GLU A 590 11.00 1.61 -26.35
N SER A 591 12.31 1.41 -26.57
CA SER A 591 12.84 1.00 -27.88
C SER A 591 12.31 -0.35 -28.37
N GLN A 592 12.08 -1.29 -27.45
CA GLN A 592 11.57 -2.63 -27.74
C GLN A 592 10.04 -2.73 -27.68
N ARG A 593 9.35 -1.61 -27.41
CA ARG A 593 7.88 -1.54 -27.27
C ARG A 593 7.32 -2.62 -26.35
N CYS A 594 7.99 -2.86 -25.22
CA CYS A 594 7.51 -3.85 -24.25
C CYS A 594 6.21 -3.39 -23.58
N HIS A 595 5.61 -4.26 -22.76
CA HIS A 595 4.41 -3.93 -21.98
C HIS A 595 4.60 -2.58 -21.23
N PRO A 596 3.67 -1.60 -21.34
CA PRO A 596 3.90 -0.24 -20.85
C PRO A 596 4.19 -0.10 -19.36
N TYR A 597 3.67 -1.00 -18.51
CA TYR A 597 4.05 -1.05 -17.10
C TYR A 597 5.57 -1.23 -16.87
N CYS A 598 6.30 -1.81 -17.82
CA CYS A 598 7.74 -1.98 -17.73
C CYS A 598 8.52 -0.65 -17.78
N LEU A 599 7.86 0.45 -18.20
CA LEU A 599 8.43 1.80 -18.15
C LEU A 599 8.46 2.39 -16.73
N SER A 600 7.85 1.68 -15.76
CA SER A 600 7.80 2.05 -14.35
C SER A 600 9.19 2.03 -13.73
N LEU A 601 9.69 3.21 -13.35
CA LEU A 601 10.93 3.34 -12.60
C LEU A 601 10.85 2.66 -11.21
N GLU A 602 9.64 2.60 -10.62
CA GLU A 602 9.42 1.91 -9.35
C GLU A 602 9.55 0.40 -9.49
N ALA A 603 8.97 -0.19 -10.54
CA ALA A 603 9.07 -1.63 -10.80
C ALA A 603 10.53 -2.01 -11.10
N ALA A 604 11.21 -1.24 -11.95
CA ALA A 604 12.63 -1.45 -12.24
C ALA A 604 13.50 -1.34 -10.98
N ALA A 605 13.26 -0.34 -10.13
CA ALA A 605 13.96 -0.21 -8.85
C ALA A 605 13.65 -1.37 -7.89
N GLY A 606 12.42 -1.89 -7.89
CA GLY A 606 12.02 -3.08 -7.15
C GLY A 606 12.81 -4.31 -7.59
N CYS A 607 12.90 -4.56 -8.89
CA CYS A 607 13.67 -5.66 -9.47
C CYS A 607 15.18 -5.54 -9.22
N LEU A 608 15.77 -4.34 -9.29
CA LEU A 608 17.19 -4.12 -8.94
C LEU A 608 17.45 -4.44 -7.46
N ARG A 609 16.56 -4.04 -6.54
CA ARG A 609 16.62 -4.46 -5.13
C ARG A 609 16.43 -5.96 -4.95
N GLY A 610 15.61 -6.58 -5.80
CA GLY A 610 15.47 -8.03 -5.91
C GLY A 610 16.80 -8.70 -6.26
N LEU A 611 17.48 -8.23 -7.32
CA LEU A 611 18.78 -8.73 -7.76
C LEU A 611 19.87 -8.57 -6.68
N LEU A 612 19.84 -7.48 -5.90
CA LEU A 612 20.66 -7.34 -4.69
C LEU A 612 20.34 -8.41 -3.63
N THR A 613 19.06 -8.69 -3.39
CA THR A 613 18.61 -9.66 -2.38
C THR A 613 19.08 -11.07 -2.71
N VAL A 614 19.09 -11.44 -4.00
CA VAL A 614 19.54 -12.76 -4.44
C VAL A 614 21.04 -12.86 -4.68
N GLY A 615 21.79 -11.77 -4.47
CA GLY A 615 23.24 -11.73 -4.63
C GLY A 615 23.74 -11.63 -6.07
N ALA A 616 22.85 -11.34 -7.04
CA ALA A 616 23.25 -11.07 -8.43
C ALA A 616 23.88 -9.68 -8.60
N LEU A 617 23.63 -8.78 -7.64
CA LEU A 617 24.23 -7.46 -7.55
C LEU A 617 24.87 -7.25 -6.17
N HIS A 618 25.92 -6.44 -6.12
CA HIS A 618 26.45 -5.82 -4.91
C HIS A 618 26.23 -4.32 -4.95
N ARG A 619 25.81 -3.75 -3.82
CA ARG A 619 25.69 -2.29 -3.64
C ARG A 619 26.91 -1.77 -2.89
N GLN A 620 27.61 -0.81 -3.49
CA GLN A 620 28.65 -0.04 -2.80
C GLN A 620 27.98 1.01 -1.92
N LYS A 621 28.55 1.27 -0.73
CA LYS A 621 28.05 2.31 0.20
C LYS A 621 28.63 3.68 -0.16
N ASP A 622 28.40 4.12 -1.39
CA ASP A 622 28.74 5.46 -1.87
C ASP A 622 27.49 6.36 -1.90
N ALA A 623 27.69 7.65 -2.14
CA ALA A 623 26.61 8.64 -2.14
C ALA A 623 25.59 8.42 -3.28
N ASP A 624 25.99 7.75 -4.36
CA ASP A 624 25.21 7.59 -5.59
C ASP A 624 24.56 6.20 -5.76
N GLU A 625 24.65 5.33 -4.74
CA GLU A 625 24.16 3.95 -4.74
C GLU A 625 24.61 3.15 -5.98
N THR A 626 25.93 2.93 -6.09
CA THR A 626 26.52 2.18 -7.20
C THR A 626 26.29 0.68 -7.06
N TYR A 627 25.86 0.03 -8.16
CA TYR A 627 25.68 -1.41 -8.28
C TYR A 627 26.80 -2.03 -9.11
N THR A 628 27.29 -3.18 -8.67
CA THR A 628 28.26 -4.03 -9.38
C THR A 628 27.66 -5.41 -9.58
N VAL A 629 27.80 -5.97 -10.77
CA VAL A 629 27.31 -7.32 -11.12
C VAL A 629 28.17 -8.41 -10.49
N VAL A 630 27.52 -9.46 -10.02
CA VAL A 630 28.16 -10.75 -9.71
C VAL A 630 27.90 -11.68 -10.90
N PRO A 631 28.87 -11.90 -11.81
CA PRO A 631 28.62 -12.50 -13.12
C PRO A 631 27.93 -13.86 -13.07
N ASP A 632 28.43 -14.79 -12.24
CA ASP A 632 27.86 -16.15 -12.15
C ASP A 632 26.40 -16.13 -11.68
N LYS A 633 26.11 -15.33 -10.65
CA LYS A 633 24.75 -15.17 -10.12
C LYS A 633 23.85 -14.42 -11.09
N MET A 634 24.36 -13.41 -11.79
CA MET A 634 23.58 -12.70 -12.79
C MET A 634 23.22 -13.62 -13.96
N ASN A 635 24.17 -14.43 -14.45
CA ASN A 635 23.92 -15.41 -15.51
C ASN A 635 22.90 -16.48 -15.08
N GLU A 636 22.99 -16.97 -13.84
CA GLU A 636 22.02 -17.89 -13.25
C GLU A 636 20.59 -17.30 -13.29
N TYR A 637 20.41 -16.07 -12.78
CA TYR A 637 19.10 -15.42 -12.74
C TYR A 637 18.61 -14.97 -14.10
N HIS A 638 19.48 -14.49 -14.99
CA HIS A 638 19.14 -14.16 -16.37
C HIS A 638 18.66 -15.41 -17.12
N GLY A 639 19.36 -16.54 -16.97
CA GLY A 639 18.96 -17.83 -17.55
C GLY A 639 17.59 -18.28 -17.03
N LEU A 640 17.38 -18.26 -15.71
CA LEU A 640 16.10 -18.61 -15.11
C LEU A 640 14.95 -17.70 -15.61
N LEU A 641 15.16 -16.37 -15.61
CA LEU A 641 14.18 -15.41 -16.13
C LEU A 641 13.87 -15.66 -17.61
N SER A 642 14.88 -15.93 -18.42
CA SER A 642 14.71 -16.24 -19.85
C SER A 642 13.86 -17.49 -20.09
N LEU A 643 13.95 -18.49 -19.21
CA LEU A 643 13.17 -19.73 -19.30
C LEU A 643 11.70 -19.56 -18.89
N VAL A 644 11.40 -18.64 -17.96
CA VAL A 644 10.05 -18.49 -17.39
C VAL A 644 9.28 -17.29 -17.92
N THR A 645 9.94 -16.33 -18.57
CA THR A 645 9.30 -15.13 -19.10
C THR A 645 8.47 -15.48 -20.34
N PRO A 646 7.13 -15.35 -20.29
CA PRO A 646 6.31 -15.62 -21.46
C PRO A 646 6.51 -14.54 -22.54
N SER A 647 6.29 -14.90 -23.80
CA SER A 647 6.29 -13.97 -24.92
C SER A 647 4.87 -13.71 -25.39
N PHE A 648 4.51 -12.43 -25.53
CA PHE A 648 3.26 -12.00 -26.13
C PHE A 648 3.56 -11.00 -27.25
N ASN A 649 2.98 -11.24 -28.43
CA ASN A 649 3.00 -10.28 -29.53
C ASN A 649 1.79 -9.34 -29.38
N VAL A 650 1.96 -8.28 -28.60
CA VAL A 650 0.92 -7.28 -28.37
C VAL A 650 1.30 -5.99 -29.07
N ASP A 651 0.40 -5.46 -29.88
CA ASP A 651 0.55 -4.11 -30.41
C ASP A 651 0.23 -3.10 -29.30
N TRP A 652 1.24 -2.40 -28.81
CA TRP A 652 1.08 -1.31 -27.83
C TRP A 652 0.98 0.07 -28.48
N SER A 653 0.61 0.13 -29.76
CA SER A 653 0.37 1.36 -30.51
C SER A 653 -1.12 1.70 -30.57
N ARG A 654 -1.45 2.82 -31.23
CA ARG A 654 -2.84 3.23 -31.50
C ARG A 654 -3.60 2.30 -32.45
N ASN A 655 -2.90 1.35 -33.08
CA ASN A 655 -3.54 0.36 -33.95
C ASN A 655 -4.18 -0.79 -33.16
N ASN A 656 -3.82 -0.97 -31.88
CA ASN A 656 -4.51 -1.90 -31.02
C ASN A 656 -5.99 -1.53 -30.96
N THR A 657 -6.83 -2.45 -31.40
CA THR A 657 -8.25 -2.22 -31.53
C THR A 657 -8.87 -1.88 -30.18
N VAL A 658 -8.40 -2.41 -29.06
CA VAL A 658 -8.93 -2.13 -27.72
C VAL A 658 -8.67 -0.68 -27.27
N ILE A 659 -7.68 0.01 -27.87
CA ILE A 659 -7.35 1.40 -27.57
C ILE A 659 -8.14 2.34 -28.47
N LEU A 660 -8.74 3.38 -27.89
CA LEU A 660 -9.44 4.45 -28.61
C LEU A 660 -8.68 5.77 -28.49
N ASP A 661 -8.34 6.38 -29.63
CA ASP A 661 -7.68 7.69 -29.67
C ASP A 661 -8.69 8.82 -29.36
N GLN A 662 -8.42 9.57 -28.29
CA GLN A 662 -9.24 10.71 -27.88
C GLN A 662 -9.18 11.85 -28.91
N ARG A 663 -8.08 12.00 -29.66
CA ARG A 663 -7.94 13.06 -30.68
C ARG A 663 -8.98 12.92 -31.79
N THR A 664 -9.30 11.69 -32.17
CA THR A 664 -10.33 11.36 -33.16
C THR A 664 -11.76 11.43 -32.63
N SER A 665 -11.98 11.31 -31.32
CA SER A 665 -13.32 11.40 -30.71
C SER A 665 -13.86 12.82 -30.55
N SER A 666 -13.08 13.87 -30.86
CA SER A 666 -13.58 15.26 -30.87
C SER A 666 -14.38 15.63 -32.13
N ARG A 667 -14.53 14.69 -33.07
CA ARG A 667 -15.27 14.84 -34.34
C ARG A 667 -16.51 13.95 -34.46
N LEU A 668 -16.89 13.25 -33.39
CA LEU A 668 -18.11 12.43 -33.26
C LEU A 668 -18.82 12.84 -31.98
#